data_AF-A0A212ELB9-F1
#
_entry.id   AF-A0A212ELB9-F1
#
_cell.length_a   1.000
_cell.length_b   1.000
_cell.length_c   1.000
_cell.angle_alpha   90.00
_cell.angle_beta   90.00
_cell.angle_gamma   90.00
#
_symmetry.space_group_name_H-M   'P 1'
#
loop_
_entity.id
_entity.type
_entity.pdbx_description
1 polymer ?
#
loop_
_entity_poly.entity_id
_entity_poly.type
_entity_poly.pdbx_seq_one_letter_code
_entity_poly.pdbx_strand_id
1 'polypeptide(L)'
;MLGIIICVPLYAIAALVLGASITVGIFVFHVAVVPLIFKYSKTFRRHLIFANFAQWPLNVNYDSPAESGIEGARNLYIEYQSKVDKCPMKIGVWHILPKSSYERVKGSFECGDNEELNRAMDEDIISSKHPIILYCHGNSNSRAAYHRIQLYKFFQKMDFHTIAFDYRGYGDSTNVMPTEDGVVEDSLIVYDWLNTTLEPAKDRPPVIVWGHSLGTGISSHLLGNLKELSKNILQKVEPLKLPNGLILESPFNNLADEVNHHPLAVLVSWLPYFKEMFVSPFVGCPCHSFRSDEHLARETSLPVLVLHARDDLVVPHVVGEKLYQSIVKSRVNGGATIKLHSYDKNQNLGHKWICNAKDLPEVVGAILLTGASLTASVLVLQVAVLPLLFRYSKSVQRKMVFSNCINYPKNLDFENPQSCNLVGGRNFNIVFESVVDNCTIKLGVWHIVPCSLFRELFVVHDYLSIDQRLLNELRKTRNTVVLYCHGNSNHRASPHRLQMYKVFQDLNFHVITFDYRGYGDSTHVRPTEGGVVEDALQVYNWIMNNVRQNEQPTVVLWGHSLGTAIAANLVSNLDGLCSSRGVCLPPPNALVLEAPFNNLLDEIECHPFSKLVSWLPYFRGSFVKPFMSSEHTFTTDCYLSRVPSLPILMLHSRGDRIVPYDLACKLHECIMTSRSKGGAPLVFHSFDRGHNDLCEDPDLPAVVANFLELVKKKRNM
;
A
#
# COMPACT_ATOMS: atom_id res chain seq x y z
N MET A 1 88.13 -56.14 -8.82
CA MET A 1 87.85 -54.70 -9.02
C MET A 1 86.90 -54.39 -10.19
N LEU A 2 86.41 -55.38 -10.96
CA LEU A 2 85.49 -55.14 -12.10
C LEU A 2 83.99 -55.14 -11.70
N GLY A 3 83.59 -55.90 -10.69
CA GLY A 3 82.18 -56.00 -10.26
C GLY A 3 81.62 -54.78 -9.52
N ILE A 4 82.47 -54.01 -8.83
CA ILE A 4 82.06 -52.80 -8.10
C ILE A 4 81.81 -51.62 -9.07
N ILE A 5 82.48 -51.60 -10.22
CA ILE A 5 82.35 -50.55 -11.25
C ILE A 5 81.03 -50.71 -12.05
N ILE A 6 80.43 -51.90 -12.09
CA ILE A 6 79.18 -52.19 -12.84
C ILE A 6 77.94 -52.13 -11.94
N CYS A 7 78.04 -52.48 -10.65
CA CYS A 7 76.89 -52.47 -9.74
C CYS A 7 76.41 -51.06 -9.34
N VAL A 8 77.31 -50.08 -9.22
CA VAL A 8 76.94 -48.69 -8.86
C VAL A 8 76.11 -48.00 -9.97
N PRO A 9 76.46 -48.09 -11.27
CA PRO A 9 75.61 -47.62 -12.36
C PRO A 9 74.26 -48.32 -12.44
N LEU A 10 74.20 -49.64 -12.23
CA LEU A 10 72.94 -50.39 -12.27
C LEU A 10 72.00 -50.01 -11.12
N TYR A 11 72.53 -49.81 -9.91
CA TYR A 11 71.74 -49.33 -8.77
C TYR A 11 71.24 -47.90 -8.99
N ALA A 12 72.07 -47.01 -9.53
CA ALA A 12 71.66 -45.63 -9.87
C ALA A 12 70.58 -45.60 -10.97
N ILE A 13 70.71 -46.43 -12.01
CA ILE A 13 69.69 -46.58 -13.06
C ILE A 13 68.40 -47.16 -12.49
N ALA A 14 68.47 -48.20 -11.65
CA ALA A 14 67.29 -48.78 -11.00
C ALA A 14 66.58 -47.77 -10.08
N ALA A 15 67.33 -46.98 -9.30
CA ALA A 15 66.78 -45.92 -8.46
C ALA A 15 66.15 -44.78 -9.28
N LEU A 16 66.76 -44.39 -10.41
CA LEU A 16 66.21 -43.40 -11.35
C LEU A 16 64.94 -43.90 -12.04
N VAL A 17 64.91 -45.16 -12.49
CA VAL A 17 63.72 -45.78 -13.11
C VAL A 17 62.60 -45.94 -12.09
N LEU A 18 62.92 -46.35 -10.86
CA LEU A 18 61.93 -46.44 -9.77
C LEU A 18 61.39 -45.06 -9.40
N GLY A 19 62.26 -44.05 -9.26
CA GLY A 19 61.87 -42.66 -9.02
C GLY A 19 60.98 -42.10 -10.13
N ALA A 20 61.39 -42.29 -11.40
CA ALA A 20 60.58 -41.88 -12.56
C ALA A 20 59.23 -42.61 -12.61
N SER A 21 59.20 -43.91 -12.28
CA SER A 21 57.95 -44.69 -12.23
C SER A 21 57.01 -44.20 -11.13
N ILE A 22 57.55 -43.84 -9.96
CA ILE A 22 56.77 -43.24 -8.86
C ILE A 22 56.24 -41.87 -9.28
N THR A 23 57.07 -41.02 -9.89
CA THR A 23 56.65 -39.70 -10.37
C THR A 23 55.58 -39.80 -11.46
N VAL A 24 55.74 -40.70 -12.43
CA VAL A 24 54.74 -40.97 -13.47
C VAL A 24 53.46 -41.54 -12.85
N GLY A 25 53.57 -42.46 -11.89
CA GLY A 25 52.42 -43.01 -11.16
C GLY A 25 51.64 -41.93 -10.41
N ILE A 26 52.33 -41.06 -9.68
CA ILE A 26 51.75 -39.89 -9.00
C ILE A 26 51.11 -38.95 -10.02
N PHE A 27 51.78 -38.67 -11.14
CA PHE A 27 51.25 -37.79 -12.20
C PHE A 27 49.96 -38.37 -12.81
N VAL A 28 49.96 -39.65 -13.21
CA VAL A 28 48.77 -40.34 -13.75
C VAL A 28 47.65 -40.37 -12.73
N PHE A 29 47.97 -40.61 -11.45
CA PHE A 29 46.98 -40.59 -10.38
C PHE A 29 46.31 -39.21 -10.26
N HIS A 30 47.09 -38.11 -10.25
CA HIS A 30 46.55 -36.75 -10.11
C HIS A 30 45.84 -36.25 -11.38
N VAL A 31 46.34 -36.61 -12.56
CA VAL A 31 45.84 -36.09 -13.84
C VAL A 31 44.67 -36.92 -14.38
N ALA A 32 44.63 -38.24 -14.15
CA ALA A 32 43.58 -39.11 -14.66
C ALA A 32 42.67 -39.67 -13.55
N VAL A 33 43.24 -40.28 -12.51
CA VAL A 33 42.45 -41.01 -11.51
C VAL A 33 41.62 -40.07 -10.64
N VAL A 34 42.22 -39.02 -10.09
CA VAL A 34 41.52 -38.04 -9.23
C VAL A 34 40.35 -37.36 -9.96
N PRO A 35 40.50 -36.84 -11.20
CA PRO A 35 39.38 -36.26 -11.95
C PRO A 35 38.26 -37.28 -12.23
N LEU A 36 38.60 -38.54 -12.53
CA LEU A 36 37.60 -39.60 -12.73
C LEU A 36 36.85 -39.92 -11.43
N ILE A 37 37.55 -40.05 -10.30
CA ILE A 37 36.92 -40.21 -8.98
C ILE A 37 35.99 -39.03 -8.70
N PHE A 38 36.46 -37.81 -8.95
CA PHE A 38 35.66 -36.61 -8.73
C PHE A 38 34.40 -36.60 -9.60
N LYS A 39 34.49 -36.95 -10.89
CA LYS A 39 33.35 -36.99 -11.81
C LYS A 39 32.34 -38.08 -11.49
N TYR A 40 32.77 -39.29 -11.19
CA TYR A 40 31.88 -40.45 -11.08
C TYR A 40 31.48 -40.80 -9.64
N SER A 41 32.29 -40.46 -8.62
CA SER A 41 31.96 -40.77 -7.22
C SER A 41 31.13 -39.67 -6.55
N LYS A 42 29.81 -39.90 -6.49
CA LYS A 42 28.89 -39.05 -5.71
C LYS A 42 29.27 -39.00 -4.24
N THR A 43 29.67 -40.14 -3.67
CA THR A 43 30.08 -40.25 -2.26
C THR A 43 31.30 -39.37 -1.98
N PHE A 44 32.31 -39.39 -2.86
CA PHE A 44 33.48 -38.54 -2.69
C PHE A 44 33.12 -37.05 -2.72
N ARG A 45 32.31 -36.61 -3.69
CA ARG A 45 31.83 -35.22 -3.75
C ARG A 45 31.06 -34.83 -2.48
N ARG A 46 30.17 -35.70 -1.98
CA ARG A 46 29.44 -35.44 -0.71
C ARG A 46 30.38 -35.20 0.47
N HIS A 47 31.42 -36.03 0.61
CA HIS A 47 32.40 -35.84 1.68
C HIS A 47 33.14 -34.50 1.56
N LEU A 48 33.43 -34.03 0.34
CA LEU A 48 34.06 -32.72 0.13
C LEU A 48 33.12 -31.55 0.47
N ILE A 49 31.84 -31.64 0.08
CA ILE A 49 30.85 -30.58 0.31
C ILE A 49 30.62 -30.40 1.81
N PHE A 50 30.27 -31.49 2.49
CA PHE A 50 29.83 -31.44 3.88
C PHE A 50 31.00 -31.49 4.85
N ALA A 51 32.05 -32.24 4.55
CA ALA A 51 33.20 -32.43 5.42
C ALA A 51 32.80 -32.73 6.88
N ASN A 52 31.70 -33.45 7.08
CA ASN A 52 31.08 -33.71 8.38
C ASN A 52 31.94 -34.64 9.27
N PHE A 53 32.92 -35.32 8.68
CA PHE A 53 33.96 -36.06 9.38
C PHE A 53 34.98 -35.16 10.10
N ALA A 54 35.14 -33.90 9.67
CA ALA A 54 36.06 -32.95 10.26
C ALA A 54 35.37 -32.23 11.43
N GLN A 55 35.54 -32.78 12.63
CA GLN A 55 34.95 -32.24 13.85
C GLN A 55 36.02 -31.67 14.78
N TRP A 56 35.94 -30.36 15.04
CA TRP A 56 36.73 -29.67 16.05
C TRP A 56 35.89 -28.57 16.72
N PRO A 57 35.90 -28.44 18.05
CA PRO A 57 36.66 -29.24 19.04
C PRO A 57 36.15 -30.69 19.19
N LEU A 58 37.02 -31.57 19.70
CA LEU A 58 36.66 -32.97 20.01
C LEU A 58 36.00 -33.06 21.40
N ASN A 59 35.15 -34.06 21.61
CA ASN A 59 34.51 -34.37 22.90
C ASN A 59 33.66 -33.22 23.48
N VAL A 60 32.87 -32.56 22.64
CA VAL A 60 31.95 -31.50 23.06
C VAL A 60 30.80 -32.09 23.88
N ASN A 61 30.54 -31.50 25.04
CA ASN A 61 29.31 -31.74 25.81
C ASN A 61 28.18 -30.84 25.29
N TYR A 62 27.36 -31.36 24.40
CA TYR A 62 26.26 -30.58 23.81
C TYR A 62 25.13 -30.28 24.79
N ASP A 63 25.00 -31.06 25.86
CA ASP A 63 23.99 -30.84 26.90
C ASP A 63 24.36 -29.65 27.80
N SER A 64 25.62 -29.18 27.78
CA SER A 64 26.12 -28.06 28.56
C SER A 64 26.76 -26.98 27.66
N PRO A 65 25.96 -26.13 26.99
CA PRO A 65 26.49 -25.07 26.11
C PRO A 65 27.45 -24.10 26.81
N ALA A 66 27.32 -23.93 28.13
CA ALA A 66 28.19 -23.09 28.95
C ALA A 66 29.66 -23.54 28.91
N GLU A 67 29.92 -24.85 28.84
CA GLU A 67 31.29 -25.40 28.67
C GLU A 67 31.91 -25.02 27.32
N SER A 68 31.07 -24.80 26.30
CA SER A 68 31.50 -24.28 24.99
C SER A 68 31.60 -22.76 24.95
N GLY A 69 31.34 -22.08 26.08
CA GLY A 69 31.46 -20.65 26.24
C GLY A 69 30.23 -19.84 25.90
N ILE A 70 29.03 -20.45 25.88
CA ILE A 70 27.73 -19.78 25.70
C ILE A 70 26.89 -19.95 26.96
N GLU A 71 26.71 -18.86 27.71
CA GLU A 71 25.78 -18.82 28.83
C GLU A 71 24.35 -18.58 28.37
N GLY A 72 23.37 -18.96 29.21
CA GLY A 72 21.95 -18.70 28.92
C GLY A 72 21.39 -19.53 27.77
N ALA A 73 21.91 -20.74 27.56
CA ALA A 73 21.47 -21.64 26.52
C ALA A 73 21.10 -23.01 27.05
N ARG A 74 20.05 -23.60 26.48
CA ARG A 74 19.65 -24.99 26.71
C ARG A 74 19.92 -25.85 25.48
N ASN A 75 20.13 -27.14 25.71
CA ASN A 75 20.11 -28.16 24.67
C ASN A 75 18.73 -28.82 24.60
N LEU A 76 18.26 -29.11 23.39
CA LEU A 76 17.06 -29.90 23.14
C LEU A 76 17.23 -30.74 21.88
N TYR A 77 16.44 -31.79 21.75
CA TYR A 77 16.44 -32.66 20.58
C TYR A 77 15.09 -32.63 19.90
N ILE A 78 15.10 -32.59 18.57
CA ILE A 78 13.92 -32.76 17.74
C ILE A 78 14.02 -34.12 17.05
N GLU A 79 13.07 -34.99 17.35
CA GLU A 79 12.99 -36.32 16.75
C GLU A 79 11.88 -36.37 15.70
N TYR A 80 12.17 -36.96 14.54
CA TYR A 80 11.20 -37.09 13.46
C TYR A 80 11.54 -38.24 12.52
N GLN A 81 10.58 -38.69 11.72
CA GLN A 81 10.82 -39.69 10.68
C GLN A 81 11.16 -39.00 9.35
N SER A 82 12.41 -39.10 8.89
CA SER A 82 12.83 -38.51 7.62
C SER A 82 12.06 -39.10 6.45
N LYS A 83 11.51 -38.23 5.59
CA LYS A 83 10.91 -38.58 4.31
C LYS A 83 11.96 -38.77 3.22
N VAL A 84 13.09 -38.06 3.33
CA VAL A 84 14.22 -38.15 2.39
C VAL A 84 14.98 -39.47 2.55
N ASP A 85 15.49 -39.75 3.76
CA ASP A 85 16.32 -40.93 4.05
C ASP A 85 15.53 -42.12 4.60
N LYS A 86 14.24 -41.93 4.92
CA LYS A 86 13.31 -42.98 5.37
C LYS A 86 13.72 -43.68 6.66
N CYS A 87 14.36 -42.94 7.57
CA CYS A 87 14.80 -43.42 8.88
C CYS A 87 14.48 -42.43 10.01
N PRO A 88 14.43 -42.89 11.27
CA PRO A 88 14.25 -42.01 12.43
C PRO A 88 15.47 -41.09 12.60
N MET A 89 15.23 -39.79 12.67
CA MET A 89 16.23 -38.74 12.86
C MET A 89 16.08 -38.09 14.23
N LYS A 90 17.22 -37.68 14.79
CA LYS A 90 17.36 -36.85 15.98
C LYS A 90 18.26 -35.68 15.62
N ILE A 91 17.77 -34.46 15.83
CA ILE A 91 18.49 -33.21 15.56
C ILE A 91 18.77 -32.51 16.87
N GLY A 92 20.05 -32.26 17.17
CA GLY A 92 20.47 -31.49 18.33
C GLY A 92 20.33 -29.98 18.07
N VAL A 93 19.73 -29.28 19.02
CA VAL A 93 19.40 -27.85 18.93
C VAL A 93 19.80 -27.14 20.22
N TRP A 94 20.45 -25.99 20.08
CA TRP A 94 20.64 -25.02 21.13
C TRP A 94 19.66 -23.86 20.97
N HIS A 95 18.88 -23.59 22.02
CA HIS A 95 18.15 -22.34 22.17
C HIS A 95 18.95 -21.44 23.12
N ILE A 96 19.45 -20.33 22.60
CA ILE A 96 20.30 -19.37 23.30
C ILE A 96 19.47 -18.09 23.54
N LEU A 97 19.37 -17.64 24.78
CA LEU A 97 18.58 -16.47 25.16
C LEU A 97 19.28 -15.15 24.77
N PRO A 98 18.50 -14.09 24.49
CA PRO A 98 18.97 -12.71 24.52
C PRO A 98 19.72 -12.42 25.82
N LYS A 99 20.71 -11.52 25.77
CA LYS A 99 21.48 -11.17 26.97
C LYS A 99 20.56 -10.64 28.08
N SER A 100 19.64 -9.74 27.74
CA SER A 100 18.66 -9.19 28.67
C SER A 100 17.69 -10.23 29.23
N SER A 101 17.30 -11.26 28.47
CA SER A 101 16.49 -12.38 28.99
C SER A 101 17.30 -13.25 29.95
N TYR A 102 18.51 -13.64 29.55
CA TYR A 102 19.38 -14.45 30.39
C TYR A 102 19.64 -13.78 31.74
N GLU A 103 19.91 -12.47 31.77
CA GLU A 103 20.11 -11.72 33.02
C GLU A 103 18.88 -11.79 33.96
N ARG A 104 17.65 -11.91 33.44
CA ARG A 104 16.43 -12.08 34.26
C ARG A 104 16.27 -13.49 34.82
N VAL A 105 16.62 -14.51 34.03
CA VAL A 105 16.36 -15.92 34.38
C VAL A 105 17.60 -16.69 34.82
N LYS A 106 18.73 -16.00 35.05
CA LYS A 106 20.02 -16.62 35.37
C LYS A 106 19.94 -17.59 36.56
N GLY A 107 19.14 -17.27 37.59
CA GLY A 107 18.96 -18.16 38.75
C GLY A 107 18.35 -19.53 38.42
N SER A 108 17.54 -19.63 37.35
CA SER A 108 16.96 -20.90 36.90
C SER A 108 18.01 -21.83 36.27
N PHE A 109 19.09 -21.29 35.72
CA PHE A 109 20.22 -22.09 35.21
C PHE A 109 21.10 -22.66 36.35
N GLU A 110 21.02 -22.09 37.55
CA GLU A 110 21.79 -22.52 38.72
C GLU A 110 21.05 -23.58 39.56
N CYS A 111 19.73 -23.74 39.37
CA CYS A 111 18.86 -24.61 40.16
C CYS A 111 18.92 -26.11 39.77
N GLY A 112 19.32 -26.44 38.53
CA GLY A 112 19.54 -27.81 38.07
C GLY A 112 18.28 -28.59 37.63
N ASP A 113 17.09 -27.99 37.64
CA ASP A 113 15.87 -28.59 37.08
C ASP A 113 15.72 -28.23 35.59
N ASN A 114 16.01 -29.19 34.72
CA ASN A 114 15.91 -29.02 33.27
C ASN A 114 14.47 -28.82 32.77
N GLU A 115 13.45 -29.36 33.45
CA GLU A 115 12.05 -29.18 33.03
C GLU A 115 11.54 -27.78 33.34
N GLU A 116 11.92 -27.24 34.50
CA GLU A 116 11.63 -25.85 34.86
C GLU A 116 12.35 -24.88 33.93
N LEU A 117 13.64 -25.11 33.66
CA LEU A 117 14.41 -24.31 32.70
C LEU A 117 13.78 -24.32 31.31
N ASN A 118 13.33 -25.50 30.85
CA ASN A 118 12.69 -25.63 29.54
C ASN A 118 11.40 -24.82 29.47
N ARG A 119 10.53 -24.94 30.48
CA ARG A 119 9.29 -24.14 30.53
C ARG A 119 9.57 -22.65 30.55
N ALA A 120 10.51 -22.20 31.37
CA ALA A 120 10.88 -20.78 31.46
C ALA A 120 11.40 -20.24 30.13
N MET A 121 12.22 -21.01 29.40
CA MET A 121 12.74 -20.60 28.09
C MET A 121 11.68 -20.63 26.98
N ASP A 122 10.70 -21.54 27.03
CA ASP A 122 9.56 -21.55 26.12
C ASP A 122 8.64 -20.33 26.37
N GLU A 123 8.39 -20.00 27.63
CA GLU A 123 7.63 -18.80 28.00
C GLU A 123 8.35 -17.50 27.58
N ASP A 124 9.68 -17.43 27.74
CA ASP A 124 10.45 -16.25 27.31
C ASP A 124 10.37 -16.08 25.79
N ILE A 125 10.60 -17.13 24.98
CA ILE A 125 10.56 -16.98 23.51
C ILE A 125 9.13 -16.66 22.98
N ILE A 126 8.07 -17.12 23.65
CA ILE A 126 6.68 -16.83 23.28
C ILE A 126 6.27 -15.40 23.65
N SER A 127 6.74 -14.89 24.79
CA SER A 127 6.38 -13.56 25.31
C SER A 127 7.33 -12.45 24.88
N SER A 128 8.50 -12.82 24.35
CA SER A 128 9.57 -11.91 23.98
C SER A 128 9.23 -11.08 22.74
N LYS A 129 9.70 -9.83 22.74
CA LYS A 129 9.68 -8.94 21.58
C LYS A 129 11.02 -8.95 20.81
N HIS A 130 11.99 -9.71 21.31
CA HIS A 130 13.32 -9.80 20.73
C HIS A 130 13.27 -10.64 19.44
N PRO A 131 13.98 -10.22 18.38
CA PRO A 131 14.11 -11.02 17.17
C PRO A 131 14.71 -12.41 17.44
N ILE A 132 14.33 -13.38 16.61
CA ILE A 132 14.82 -14.76 16.67
C ILE A 132 15.66 -15.04 15.43
N ILE A 133 16.90 -15.50 15.62
CA ILE A 133 17.77 -16.00 14.57
C ILE A 133 17.67 -17.52 14.50
N LEU A 134 17.22 -18.06 13.36
CA LEU A 134 17.44 -19.47 13.02
C LEU A 134 18.76 -19.58 12.23
N TYR A 135 19.78 -20.17 12.84
CA TYR A 135 21.13 -20.22 12.26
C TYR A 135 21.39 -21.54 11.52
N CYS A 136 21.64 -21.43 10.21
CA CYS A 136 22.06 -22.50 9.31
C CYS A 136 23.58 -22.43 9.10
N HIS A 137 24.32 -23.39 9.66
CA HIS A 137 25.78 -23.34 9.69
C HIS A 137 26.46 -23.84 8.40
N GLY A 138 27.74 -23.47 8.21
CA GLY A 138 28.56 -23.93 7.08
C GLY A 138 29.03 -25.38 7.16
N ASN A 139 29.85 -25.81 6.21
CA ASN A 139 30.42 -27.16 6.20
C ASN A 139 31.38 -27.39 7.39
N SER A 140 31.68 -28.66 7.68
CA SER A 140 32.52 -29.12 8.81
C SER A 140 32.03 -28.66 10.20
N ASN A 141 32.62 -29.24 11.25
CA ASN A 141 32.40 -28.90 12.67
C ASN A 141 30.92 -28.88 13.11
N SER A 142 30.66 -28.64 14.39
CA SER A 142 29.31 -28.59 14.94
C SER A 142 28.90 -27.20 15.42
N ARG A 143 27.69 -27.03 15.92
CA ARG A 143 27.20 -25.80 16.55
C ARG A 143 28.14 -25.27 17.65
N ALA A 144 28.99 -26.13 18.23
CA ALA A 144 29.99 -25.75 19.22
C ALA A 144 31.31 -25.18 18.66
N ALA A 145 31.46 -25.05 17.34
CA ALA A 145 32.70 -24.55 16.75
C ALA A 145 33.00 -23.11 17.21
N TYR A 146 34.24 -22.83 17.59
CA TYR A 146 34.64 -21.55 18.21
C TYR A 146 34.18 -20.29 17.44
N HIS A 147 34.29 -20.26 16.12
CA HIS A 147 33.85 -19.12 15.31
C HIS A 147 32.33 -18.92 15.36
N ARG A 148 31.54 -20.00 15.45
CA ARG A 148 30.08 -19.96 15.60
C ARG A 148 29.70 -19.45 16.99
N ILE A 149 30.43 -19.88 18.03
CA ILE A 149 30.31 -19.34 19.39
C ILE A 149 30.50 -17.81 19.41
N GLN A 150 31.48 -17.28 18.68
CA GLN A 150 31.65 -15.81 18.58
C GLN A 150 30.45 -15.13 17.91
N LEU A 151 29.89 -15.75 16.86
CA LEU A 151 28.68 -15.24 16.21
C LEU A 151 27.45 -15.29 17.14
N TYR A 152 27.29 -16.35 17.94
CA TYR A 152 26.21 -16.43 18.92
C TYR A 152 26.34 -15.38 20.01
N LYS A 153 27.56 -15.09 20.47
CA LYS A 153 27.82 -13.98 21.41
C LYS A 153 27.44 -12.63 20.81
N PHE A 154 27.68 -12.44 19.51
CA PHE A 154 27.19 -11.26 18.80
C PHE A 154 25.66 -11.21 18.80
N PHE A 155 24.96 -12.31 18.50
CA PHE A 155 23.49 -12.36 18.55
C PHE A 155 22.94 -12.09 19.96
N GLN A 156 23.52 -12.69 21.00
CA GLN A 156 23.14 -12.41 22.39
C GLN A 156 23.32 -10.94 22.75
N LYS A 157 24.42 -10.32 22.32
CA LYS A 157 24.69 -8.89 22.54
C LYS A 157 23.69 -7.98 21.81
N MET A 158 23.18 -8.42 20.67
CA MET A 158 22.11 -7.75 19.92
C MET A 158 20.72 -8.02 20.52
N ASP A 159 20.64 -8.73 21.64
CA ASP A 159 19.41 -9.19 22.27
C ASP A 159 18.53 -9.97 21.31
N PHE A 160 19.11 -10.98 20.64
CA PHE A 160 18.36 -11.94 19.83
C PHE A 160 18.28 -13.30 20.51
N HIS A 161 17.13 -13.97 20.37
CA HIS A 161 17.08 -15.41 20.56
C HIS A 161 17.84 -16.07 19.43
N THR A 162 18.62 -17.11 19.71
CA THR A 162 19.31 -17.89 18.67
C THR A 162 18.90 -19.35 18.76
N ILE A 163 18.41 -19.88 17.65
CA ILE A 163 18.18 -21.31 17.44
C ILE A 163 19.30 -21.82 16.53
N ALA A 164 20.27 -22.50 17.14
CA ALA A 164 21.42 -23.09 16.44
C ALA A 164 21.32 -24.60 16.51
N PHE A 165 21.42 -25.30 15.38
CA PHE A 165 21.23 -26.74 15.31
C PHE A 165 22.27 -27.39 14.41
N ASP A 166 22.55 -28.68 14.63
CA ASP A 166 23.42 -29.47 13.75
C ASP A 166 22.58 -30.33 12.81
N TYR A 167 22.89 -30.30 11.51
CA TYR A 167 22.25 -31.18 10.53
C TYR A 167 22.54 -32.66 10.82
N ARG A 168 21.81 -33.57 10.16
CA ARG A 168 22.17 -35.00 10.12
C ARG A 168 23.64 -35.16 9.73
N GLY A 169 24.35 -36.05 10.40
CA GLY A 169 25.78 -36.29 10.18
C GLY A 169 26.74 -35.33 10.89
N TYR A 170 26.23 -34.33 11.63
CA TYR A 170 27.04 -33.37 12.40
C TYR A 170 26.75 -33.45 13.89
N GLY A 171 27.76 -33.09 14.69
CA GLY A 171 27.64 -32.99 16.15
C GLY A 171 27.10 -34.27 16.79
N ASP A 172 26.05 -34.11 17.60
CA ASP A 172 25.28 -35.15 18.29
C ASP A 172 23.95 -35.50 17.59
N SER A 173 23.69 -34.94 16.40
CA SER A 173 22.57 -35.32 15.53
C SER A 173 22.80 -36.69 14.91
N THR A 174 21.73 -37.34 14.43
CA THR A 174 21.85 -38.70 13.87
C THR A 174 22.91 -38.77 12.78
N ASN A 175 23.84 -39.71 12.92
CA ASN A 175 24.98 -39.86 12.03
C ASN A 175 24.60 -40.54 10.70
N VAL A 176 23.92 -39.79 9.84
CA VAL A 176 23.64 -40.16 8.44
C VAL A 176 24.44 -39.27 7.52
N MET A 177 24.99 -39.84 6.44
CA MET A 177 25.74 -39.07 5.46
C MET A 177 24.83 -37.96 4.88
N PRO A 178 25.23 -36.68 4.91
CA PRO A 178 24.34 -35.60 4.47
C PRO A 178 24.12 -35.59 2.95
N THR A 179 22.97 -35.09 2.52
CA THR A 179 22.58 -34.72 1.15
C THR A 179 21.97 -33.32 1.19
N GLU A 180 21.85 -32.64 0.04
CA GLU A 180 21.19 -31.33 -0.02
C GLU A 180 19.73 -31.42 0.49
N ASP A 181 18.93 -32.34 -0.06
CA ASP A 181 17.55 -32.54 0.38
C ASP A 181 17.44 -32.91 1.86
N GLY A 182 18.40 -33.69 2.37
CA GLY A 182 18.42 -34.08 3.77
C GLY A 182 18.67 -32.91 4.72
N VAL A 183 19.70 -32.10 4.47
CA VAL A 183 19.98 -30.95 5.35
C VAL A 183 18.91 -29.85 5.22
N VAL A 184 18.23 -29.76 4.06
CA VAL A 184 17.06 -28.89 3.87
C VAL A 184 15.86 -29.41 4.65
N GLU A 185 15.62 -30.73 4.65
CA GLU A 185 14.58 -31.36 5.49
C GLU A 185 14.86 -31.14 6.98
N ASP A 186 16.10 -31.30 7.44
CA ASP A 186 16.47 -31.01 8.84
C ASP A 186 16.13 -29.54 9.19
N SER A 187 16.49 -28.61 8.31
CA SER A 187 16.23 -27.18 8.50
C SER A 187 14.73 -26.86 8.49
N LEU A 188 13.96 -27.52 7.64
CA LEU A 188 12.51 -27.40 7.56
C LEU A 188 11.85 -27.86 8.86
N ILE A 189 12.30 -28.99 9.43
CA ILE A 189 11.76 -29.55 10.67
C ILE A 189 12.05 -28.63 11.86
N VAL A 190 13.27 -28.08 11.96
CA VAL A 190 13.61 -27.10 13.00
C VAL A 190 12.80 -25.81 12.82
N TYR A 191 12.62 -25.35 11.58
CA TYR A 191 11.78 -24.18 11.29
C TYR A 191 10.31 -24.42 11.62
N ASP A 192 9.79 -25.63 11.39
CA ASP A 192 8.44 -26.03 11.73
C ASP A 192 8.23 -26.09 13.26
N TRP A 193 9.18 -26.69 13.98
CA TRP A 193 9.20 -26.69 15.44
C TRP A 193 9.16 -25.26 15.98
N LEU A 194 10.01 -24.36 15.46
CA LEU A 194 10.01 -22.96 15.86
C LEU A 194 8.68 -22.25 15.55
N ASN A 195 8.08 -22.51 14.38
CA ASN A 195 6.76 -21.97 14.06
C ASN A 195 5.70 -22.43 15.06
N THR A 196 5.72 -23.73 15.39
CA THR A 196 4.78 -24.37 16.33
C THR A 196 4.95 -23.81 17.75
N THR A 197 6.19 -23.66 18.23
CA THR A 197 6.49 -23.04 19.53
C THR A 197 5.95 -21.60 19.62
N LEU A 198 5.93 -20.86 18.51
CA LEU A 198 5.46 -19.47 18.47
C LEU A 198 3.96 -19.31 18.20
N GLU A 199 3.20 -20.39 17.96
CA GLU A 199 1.75 -20.31 17.71
C GLU A 199 0.97 -19.65 18.86
N PRO A 200 1.29 -19.86 20.15
CA PRO A 200 0.58 -19.22 21.26
C PRO A 200 0.93 -17.73 21.45
N ALA A 201 1.93 -17.19 20.76
CA ALA A 201 2.40 -15.82 20.95
C ALA A 201 1.34 -14.81 20.51
N LYS A 202 0.98 -13.86 21.39
CA LYS A 202 0.05 -12.77 21.08
C LYS A 202 0.61 -11.84 19.99
N ASP A 203 1.88 -11.49 20.14
CA ASP A 203 2.65 -10.70 19.19
C ASP A 203 3.84 -11.55 18.74
N ARG A 204 3.82 -12.04 17.50
CA ARG A 204 4.87 -12.93 17.02
C ARG A 204 6.20 -12.16 16.85
N PRO A 205 7.29 -12.57 17.53
CA PRO A 205 8.59 -11.92 17.36
C PRO A 205 9.12 -12.09 15.93
N PRO A 206 9.90 -11.12 15.40
CA PRO A 206 10.48 -11.23 14.08
C PRO A 206 11.42 -12.44 13.99
N VAL A 207 11.22 -13.31 12.99
CA VAL A 207 12.10 -14.46 12.73
C VAL A 207 12.99 -14.15 11.53
N ILE A 208 14.30 -14.30 11.69
CA ILE A 208 15.29 -14.17 10.62
C ILE A 208 16.02 -15.49 10.48
N VAL A 209 16.20 -15.94 9.24
CA VAL A 209 17.09 -17.07 8.94
C VAL A 209 18.46 -16.53 8.58
N TRP A 210 19.51 -17.03 9.23
CA TRP A 210 20.89 -16.67 8.97
C TRP A 210 21.63 -17.88 8.42
N GLY A 211 22.02 -17.85 7.15
CA GLY A 211 22.88 -18.86 6.55
C GLY A 211 24.33 -18.40 6.50
N HIS A 212 25.27 -19.27 6.85
CA HIS A 212 26.71 -19.01 6.70
C HIS A 212 27.36 -20.06 5.80
N SER A 213 28.13 -19.63 4.80
CA SER A 213 28.86 -20.52 3.89
C SER A 213 27.92 -21.55 3.24
N LEU A 214 28.15 -22.86 3.37
CA LEU A 214 27.20 -23.91 2.92
C LEU A 214 25.75 -23.68 3.39
N GLY A 215 25.58 -23.17 4.61
CA GLY A 215 24.27 -22.85 5.19
C GLY A 215 23.49 -21.80 4.40
N THR A 216 24.15 -20.97 3.58
CA THR A 216 23.49 -20.04 2.65
C THR A 216 22.75 -20.75 1.53
N GLY A 217 23.31 -21.84 1.00
CA GLY A 217 22.64 -22.68 0.01
C GLY A 217 21.45 -23.43 0.62
N ILE A 218 21.63 -23.95 1.83
CA ILE A 218 20.59 -24.67 2.58
C ILE A 218 19.40 -23.76 2.87
N SER A 219 19.65 -22.57 3.43
CA SER A 219 18.58 -21.61 3.75
C SER A 219 17.91 -21.03 2.49
N SER A 220 18.67 -20.83 1.41
CA SER A 220 18.12 -20.41 0.11
C SER A 220 17.18 -21.47 -0.47
N HIS A 221 17.58 -22.74 -0.43
CA HIS A 221 16.74 -23.86 -0.87
C HIS A 221 15.48 -23.97 0.00
N LEU A 222 15.62 -23.97 1.33
CA LEU A 222 14.50 -24.02 2.26
C LEU A 222 13.47 -22.92 1.95
N LEU A 223 13.90 -21.66 1.93
CA LEU A 223 12.97 -20.53 1.85
C LEU A 223 12.44 -20.29 0.44
N GLY A 224 13.25 -20.55 -0.59
CA GLY A 224 12.81 -20.48 -1.99
C GLY A 224 11.77 -21.55 -2.37
N ASN A 225 11.66 -22.62 -1.58
CA ASN A 225 10.73 -23.73 -1.82
C ASN A 225 9.81 -24.00 -0.62
N LEU A 226 9.68 -23.06 0.32
CA LEU A 226 9.01 -23.30 1.61
C LEU A 226 7.58 -23.81 1.44
N LYS A 227 6.85 -23.29 0.44
CA LYS A 227 5.48 -23.73 0.14
C LYS A 227 5.40 -25.19 -0.30
N GLU A 228 6.28 -25.57 -1.21
CA GLU A 228 6.34 -26.93 -1.73
C GLU A 228 6.81 -27.91 -0.65
N LEU A 229 7.85 -27.55 0.10
CA LEU A 229 8.39 -28.34 1.20
C LEU A 229 7.36 -28.54 2.33
N SER A 230 6.61 -27.48 2.69
CA SER A 230 5.53 -27.58 3.70
C SER A 230 4.45 -28.58 3.29
N LYS A 231 4.12 -28.63 2.00
CA LYS A 231 3.11 -29.54 1.47
C LYS A 231 3.64 -30.97 1.32
N ASN A 232 4.82 -31.14 0.74
CA ASN A 232 5.32 -32.44 0.30
C ASN A 232 6.03 -33.20 1.44
N ILE A 233 6.74 -32.49 2.31
CA ILE A 233 7.50 -33.10 3.41
C ILE A 233 6.71 -33.06 4.71
N LEU A 234 6.22 -31.89 5.12
CA LEU A 234 5.46 -31.73 6.37
C LEU A 234 3.99 -32.14 6.25
N GLN A 235 3.47 -32.28 5.03
CA GLN A 235 2.07 -32.64 4.76
C GLN A 235 1.07 -31.64 5.38
N LYS A 236 1.48 -30.37 5.53
CA LYS A 236 0.61 -29.30 6.04
C LYS A 236 -0.31 -28.79 4.93
N VAL A 237 -1.58 -28.56 5.27
CA VAL A 237 -2.59 -27.97 4.36
C VAL A 237 -2.22 -26.52 4.05
N GLU A 238 -1.93 -25.75 5.11
CA GLU A 238 -1.43 -24.39 5.00
C GLU A 238 0.10 -24.38 5.08
N PRO A 239 0.80 -23.79 4.10
CA PRO A 239 2.25 -23.66 4.14
C PRO A 239 2.76 -22.88 5.36
N LEU A 240 4.00 -23.18 5.77
CA LEU A 240 4.67 -22.36 6.76
C LEU A 240 4.82 -20.91 6.29
N LYS A 241 4.65 -19.99 7.25
CA LYS A 241 4.82 -18.56 7.01
C LYS A 241 6.30 -18.28 6.68
N LEU A 242 6.56 -17.36 5.77
CA LEU A 242 7.91 -16.89 5.50
C LEU A 242 8.48 -16.13 6.71
N PRO A 243 9.81 -16.19 6.92
CA PRO A 243 10.47 -15.37 7.93
C PRO A 243 10.45 -13.90 7.51
N ASN A 244 10.73 -13.01 8.47
CA ASN A 244 10.80 -11.57 8.25
C ASN A 244 12.01 -11.16 7.42
N GLY A 245 13.05 -12.01 7.34
CA GLY A 245 14.21 -11.77 6.49
C GLY A 245 15.15 -12.98 6.41
N LEU A 246 16.03 -12.92 5.42
CA LEU A 246 17.12 -13.87 5.21
C LEU A 246 18.45 -13.12 5.17
N ILE A 247 19.39 -13.53 6.00
CA ILE A 247 20.77 -13.04 5.99
C ILE A 247 21.68 -14.14 5.45
N LEU A 248 22.45 -13.80 4.42
CA LEU A 248 23.38 -14.70 3.74
C LEU A 248 24.81 -14.21 3.99
N GLU A 249 25.54 -14.90 4.85
CA GLU A 249 26.92 -14.61 5.19
C GLU A 249 27.88 -15.48 4.37
N SER A 250 28.75 -14.82 3.60
CA SER A 250 29.69 -15.43 2.66
C SER A 250 29.03 -16.45 1.71
N PRO A 251 28.01 -16.03 0.92
CA PRO A 251 27.25 -16.95 0.08
C PRO A 251 27.90 -17.24 -1.28
N PHE A 252 27.34 -18.25 -1.94
CA PHE A 252 27.60 -18.59 -3.33
C PHE A 252 26.27 -18.74 -4.09
N ASN A 253 26.28 -18.50 -5.40
CA ASN A 253 25.08 -18.59 -6.23
C ASN A 253 24.66 -20.03 -6.53
N ASN A 254 25.61 -20.89 -6.87
CA ASN A 254 25.42 -22.33 -6.98
C ASN A 254 26.76 -23.06 -6.82
N LEU A 255 26.72 -24.36 -6.49
CA LEU A 255 27.94 -25.10 -6.17
C LEU A 255 28.85 -25.31 -7.40
N ALA A 256 28.31 -25.31 -8.61
CA ALA A 256 29.10 -25.40 -9.83
C ALA A 256 29.99 -24.15 -10.01
N ASP A 257 29.42 -22.96 -9.81
CA ASP A 257 30.17 -21.70 -9.84
C ASP A 257 31.17 -21.62 -8.68
N GLU A 258 30.80 -22.07 -7.49
CA GLU A 258 31.71 -22.14 -6.35
C GLU A 258 32.94 -22.98 -6.69
N VAL A 259 32.76 -24.22 -7.17
CA VAL A 259 33.86 -25.12 -7.54
C VAL A 259 34.71 -24.55 -8.68
N ASN A 260 34.11 -23.85 -9.63
CA ASN A 260 34.83 -23.25 -10.75
C ASN A 260 35.74 -22.07 -10.31
N HIS A 261 35.37 -21.35 -9.24
CA HIS A 261 36.11 -20.18 -8.75
C HIS A 261 36.88 -20.45 -7.45
N HIS A 262 36.70 -21.61 -6.84
CA HIS A 262 37.32 -21.98 -5.56
C HIS A 262 38.86 -21.93 -5.67
N PRO A 263 39.59 -21.42 -4.67
CA PRO A 263 41.05 -21.29 -4.74
C PRO A 263 41.79 -22.62 -5.01
N LEU A 264 41.29 -23.74 -4.50
CA LEU A 264 41.86 -25.07 -4.80
C LEU A 264 41.73 -25.48 -6.28
N ALA A 265 40.79 -24.89 -7.03
CA ALA A 265 40.65 -25.16 -8.46
C ALA A 265 41.91 -24.75 -9.24
N VAL A 266 42.69 -23.77 -8.76
CA VAL A 266 43.96 -23.34 -9.38
C VAL A 266 44.94 -24.50 -9.57
N LEU A 267 44.90 -25.51 -8.69
CA LEU A 267 45.78 -26.68 -8.75
C LEU A 267 45.46 -27.61 -9.93
N VAL A 268 44.22 -27.57 -10.44
CA VAL A 268 43.70 -28.51 -11.44
C VAL A 268 43.04 -27.84 -12.65
N SER A 269 42.89 -26.51 -12.66
CA SER A 269 42.20 -25.75 -13.70
C SER A 269 42.95 -25.71 -15.03
N TRP A 270 44.25 -26.01 -15.01
CA TRP A 270 45.09 -26.18 -16.20
C TRP A 270 44.76 -27.45 -17.01
N LEU A 271 43.99 -28.38 -16.44
CA LEU A 271 43.56 -29.59 -17.15
C LEU A 271 42.52 -29.25 -18.23
N PRO A 272 42.65 -29.71 -19.48
CA PRO A 272 41.74 -29.35 -20.58
C PRO A 272 40.30 -29.83 -20.36
N TYR A 273 40.11 -30.85 -19.52
CA TYR A 273 38.82 -31.40 -19.12
C TYR A 273 38.39 -30.97 -17.70
N PHE A 274 38.99 -29.91 -17.13
CA PHE A 274 38.65 -29.42 -15.79
C PHE A 274 37.15 -29.20 -15.61
N LYS A 275 36.52 -28.44 -16.53
CA LYS A 275 35.07 -28.16 -16.47
C LYS A 275 34.24 -29.45 -16.54
N GLU A 276 34.62 -30.38 -17.42
CA GLU A 276 33.91 -31.66 -17.60
C GLU A 276 34.03 -32.62 -16.42
N MET A 277 35.16 -32.58 -15.70
CA MET A 277 35.43 -33.49 -14.58
C MET A 277 35.02 -32.92 -13.22
N PHE A 278 35.19 -31.62 -13.02
CA PHE A 278 35.01 -30.99 -11.70
C PHE A 278 33.77 -30.10 -11.60
N VAL A 279 33.37 -29.40 -12.67
CA VAL A 279 32.25 -28.43 -12.62
C VAL A 279 30.92 -29.07 -13.07
N SER A 280 30.93 -29.74 -14.23
CA SER A 280 29.75 -30.39 -14.83
C SER A 280 28.99 -31.35 -13.89
N PRO A 281 29.65 -32.11 -12.98
CA PRO A 281 28.94 -32.96 -12.02
C PRO A 281 27.98 -32.22 -11.08
N PHE A 282 28.21 -30.92 -10.82
CA PHE A 282 27.34 -30.08 -9.99
C PHE A 282 26.25 -29.37 -10.80
N VAL A 283 26.43 -29.24 -12.11
CA VAL A 283 25.38 -28.76 -13.02
C VAL A 283 24.34 -29.87 -13.27
N GLY A 284 24.82 -31.09 -13.50
CA GLY A 284 24.01 -32.23 -13.94
C GLY A 284 23.43 -33.14 -12.84
N CYS A 285 23.83 -32.98 -11.56
CA CYS A 285 23.15 -33.65 -10.45
C CYS A 285 22.39 -32.64 -9.59
N PRO A 286 21.05 -32.62 -9.65
CA PRO A 286 20.23 -31.80 -8.75
C PRO A 286 20.54 -32.06 -7.27
N CYS A 287 20.95 -33.29 -6.96
CA CYS A 287 21.20 -33.81 -5.61
C CYS A 287 22.24 -33.06 -4.76
N HIS A 288 23.13 -32.27 -5.38
CA HIS A 288 24.20 -31.52 -4.71
C HIS A 288 24.48 -30.20 -5.44
N SER A 289 23.45 -29.56 -5.97
CA SER A 289 23.63 -28.40 -6.85
C SER A 289 23.59 -27.07 -6.10
N PHE A 290 22.90 -27.01 -4.95
CA PHE A 290 22.72 -25.84 -4.09
C PHE A 290 22.46 -24.56 -4.90
N ARG A 291 21.40 -24.56 -5.70
CA ARG A 291 21.08 -23.50 -6.67
C ARG A 291 20.40 -22.30 -6.00
N SER A 292 21.13 -21.61 -5.13
CA SER A 292 20.65 -20.45 -4.37
C SER A 292 20.03 -19.38 -5.27
N ASP A 293 20.64 -19.14 -6.43
CA ASP A 293 20.15 -18.23 -7.46
C ASP A 293 18.75 -18.62 -7.98
N GLU A 294 18.55 -19.88 -8.37
CA GLU A 294 17.24 -20.37 -8.83
C GLU A 294 16.19 -20.41 -7.71
N HIS A 295 16.57 -20.80 -6.49
CA HIS A 295 15.64 -20.90 -5.36
C HIS A 295 15.15 -19.51 -4.92
N LEU A 296 16.04 -18.55 -4.72
CA LEU A 296 15.66 -17.20 -4.28
C LEU A 296 15.01 -16.36 -5.39
N ALA A 297 15.21 -16.74 -6.65
CA ALA A 297 14.47 -16.16 -7.76
C ALA A 297 12.96 -16.44 -7.67
N ARG A 298 12.55 -17.58 -7.10
CA ARG A 298 11.14 -17.99 -6.95
C ARG A 298 10.41 -17.21 -5.86
N GLU A 299 11.11 -16.88 -4.77
CA GLU A 299 10.51 -16.20 -3.63
C GLU A 299 10.83 -14.70 -3.65
N THR A 300 9.98 -13.92 -4.32
CA THR A 300 10.18 -12.48 -4.53
C THR A 300 9.76 -11.60 -3.36
N SER A 301 9.06 -12.15 -2.37
CA SER A 301 8.52 -11.39 -1.24
C SER A 301 9.42 -11.39 0.01
N LEU A 302 10.49 -12.19 0.01
CA LEU A 302 11.42 -12.30 1.13
C LEU A 302 12.53 -11.23 1.05
N PRO A 303 12.71 -10.38 2.08
CA PRO A 303 13.86 -9.48 2.18
C PRO A 303 15.17 -10.26 2.38
N VAL A 304 16.23 -9.86 1.66
CA VAL A 304 17.53 -10.54 1.70
C VAL A 304 18.67 -9.55 1.97
N LEU A 305 19.52 -9.86 2.94
CA LEU A 305 20.79 -9.16 3.18
C LEU A 305 21.95 -10.10 2.89
N VAL A 306 22.80 -9.73 1.94
CA VAL A 306 24.04 -10.44 1.64
C VAL A 306 25.20 -9.75 2.34
N LEU A 307 25.93 -10.48 3.16
CA LEU A 307 27.15 -10.06 3.85
C LEU A 307 28.34 -10.81 3.26
N HIS A 308 29.34 -10.11 2.72
CA HIS A 308 30.51 -10.79 2.14
C HIS A 308 31.78 -9.96 2.31
N ALA A 309 32.83 -10.56 2.88
CA ALA A 309 34.14 -9.92 2.97
C ALA A 309 34.95 -10.11 1.68
N ARG A 310 35.61 -9.05 1.21
CA ARG A 310 36.43 -9.11 -0.02
C ARG A 310 37.72 -9.91 0.14
N ASP A 311 38.15 -10.15 1.37
CA ASP A 311 39.31 -10.97 1.75
C ASP A 311 38.91 -12.42 2.08
N ASP A 312 37.69 -12.84 1.74
CA ASP A 312 37.27 -14.24 1.85
C ASP A 312 38.08 -15.14 0.89
N LEU A 313 38.91 -16.01 1.47
CA LEU A 313 39.76 -16.98 0.77
C LEU A 313 39.13 -18.38 0.70
N VAL A 314 37.90 -18.55 1.19
CA VAL A 314 37.17 -19.81 1.12
C VAL A 314 36.13 -19.71 0.01
N VAL A 315 35.22 -18.73 0.13
CA VAL A 315 34.16 -18.45 -0.85
C VAL A 315 34.48 -17.12 -1.55
N PRO A 316 34.91 -17.13 -2.81
CA PRO A 316 35.29 -15.91 -3.53
C PRO A 316 34.16 -14.87 -3.56
N HIS A 317 34.46 -13.61 -3.23
CA HIS A 317 33.49 -12.51 -3.24
C HIS A 317 32.63 -12.41 -4.52
N VAL A 318 33.23 -12.73 -5.68
CA VAL A 318 32.57 -12.70 -6.98
C VAL A 318 31.35 -13.62 -7.08
N VAL A 319 31.34 -14.79 -6.43
CA VAL A 319 30.18 -15.70 -6.50
C VAL A 319 29.02 -15.22 -5.63
N GLY A 320 29.31 -14.55 -4.51
CA GLY A 320 28.29 -13.89 -3.69
C GLY A 320 27.69 -12.67 -4.40
N GLU A 321 28.52 -11.89 -5.11
CA GLU A 321 28.05 -10.78 -5.94
C GLU A 321 27.17 -11.27 -7.11
N LYS A 322 27.55 -12.38 -7.76
CA LYS A 322 26.71 -13.03 -8.78
C LYS A 322 25.34 -13.43 -8.23
N LEU A 323 25.28 -14.02 -7.03
CA LEU A 323 24.02 -14.36 -6.38
C LEU A 323 23.16 -13.11 -6.18
N TYR A 324 23.74 -12.06 -5.59
CA TYR A 324 23.05 -10.79 -5.39
C TYR A 324 22.46 -10.24 -6.70
N GLN A 325 23.25 -10.20 -7.77
CA GLN A 325 22.80 -9.73 -9.07
C GLN A 325 21.68 -10.60 -9.65
N SER A 326 21.74 -11.92 -9.47
CA SER A 326 20.68 -12.83 -9.92
C SER A 326 19.36 -12.56 -9.21
N ILE A 327 19.39 -12.38 -7.89
CA ILE A 327 18.18 -12.09 -7.11
C ILE A 327 17.64 -10.70 -7.46
N VAL A 328 18.49 -9.68 -7.59
CA VAL A 328 18.07 -8.33 -8.03
C VAL A 328 17.30 -8.41 -9.36
N LYS A 329 17.80 -9.19 -10.32
CA LYS A 329 17.12 -9.40 -11.61
C LYS A 329 15.77 -10.11 -11.48
N SER A 330 15.57 -10.95 -10.46
CA SER A 330 14.30 -11.64 -10.24
C SER A 330 13.21 -10.75 -9.63
N ARG A 331 13.58 -9.63 -8.98
CA ARG A 331 12.66 -8.72 -8.26
C ARG A 331 11.96 -7.71 -9.19
N VAL A 332 11.44 -8.15 -10.34
CA VAL A 332 10.62 -7.31 -11.23
C VAL A 332 9.23 -7.10 -10.63
N ASN A 333 8.73 -5.86 -10.56
CA ASN A 333 7.40 -5.46 -10.01
C ASN A 333 7.29 -5.29 -8.48
N GLY A 334 8.27 -4.68 -7.83
CA GLY A 334 8.12 -4.28 -6.41
C GLY A 334 8.32 -5.43 -5.42
N GLY A 335 9.19 -6.38 -5.77
CA GLY A 335 9.64 -7.43 -4.85
C GLY A 335 10.37 -6.86 -3.63
N ALA A 336 10.52 -7.68 -2.59
CA ALA A 336 11.12 -7.27 -1.33
C ALA A 336 12.59 -6.86 -1.47
N THR A 337 13.02 -5.97 -0.57
CA THR A 337 14.34 -5.37 -0.56
C THR A 337 15.45 -6.42 -0.53
N ILE A 338 16.44 -6.24 -1.41
CA ILE A 338 17.72 -6.95 -1.33
C ILE A 338 18.87 -5.95 -1.20
N LYS A 339 19.82 -6.25 -0.32
CA LYS A 339 21.02 -5.42 -0.11
C LYS A 339 22.26 -6.31 -0.07
N LEU A 340 23.29 -5.93 -0.83
CA LEU A 340 24.64 -6.45 -0.68
C LEU A 340 25.44 -5.47 0.18
N HIS A 341 26.01 -5.96 1.27
CA HIS A 341 26.97 -5.26 2.09
C HIS A 341 28.30 -5.99 2.01
N SER A 342 29.25 -5.39 1.28
CA SER A 342 30.58 -5.94 1.07
C SER A 342 31.60 -5.29 1.99
N TYR A 343 32.31 -6.09 2.77
CA TYR A 343 33.37 -5.60 3.66
C TYR A 343 34.69 -5.46 2.92
N ASP A 344 35.41 -4.39 3.20
CA ASP A 344 36.70 -4.13 2.59
C ASP A 344 37.79 -5.08 3.12
N LYS A 345 38.77 -5.44 2.25
CA LYS A 345 39.86 -6.35 2.60
C LYS A 345 40.66 -5.85 3.81
N ASN A 346 40.76 -4.54 4.00
CA ASN A 346 41.52 -3.94 5.10
C ASN A 346 40.91 -4.21 6.49
N GLN A 347 39.67 -4.71 6.55
CA GLN A 347 39.00 -5.07 7.80
C GLN A 347 39.42 -6.46 8.32
N ASN A 348 40.12 -7.27 7.51
CA ASN A 348 40.65 -8.59 7.89
C ASN A 348 39.61 -9.53 8.51
N LEU A 349 38.41 -9.58 7.91
CA LEU A 349 37.28 -10.38 8.42
C LEU A 349 37.29 -11.80 7.83
N GLY A 350 37.76 -11.95 6.60
CA GLY A 350 37.79 -13.21 5.86
C GLY A 350 36.44 -13.94 5.86
N HIS A 351 36.49 -15.27 5.86
CA HIS A 351 35.29 -16.11 5.72
C HIS A 351 34.41 -16.22 6.97
N LYS A 352 34.99 -16.03 8.17
CA LYS A 352 34.38 -16.45 9.45
C LYS A 352 34.16 -15.33 10.45
N TRP A 353 34.73 -14.14 10.23
CA TRP A 353 34.82 -13.11 11.27
C TRP A 353 34.04 -11.85 10.94
N ILE A 354 33.02 -11.93 10.07
CA ILE A 354 32.11 -10.81 9.81
C ILE A 354 31.43 -10.34 11.10
N CYS A 355 31.21 -11.24 12.07
CA CYS A 355 30.74 -10.90 13.42
C CYS A 355 31.59 -9.85 14.17
N ASN A 356 32.84 -9.65 13.76
CA ASN A 356 33.77 -8.67 14.34
C ASN A 356 33.71 -7.30 13.63
N ALA A 357 32.95 -7.16 12.55
CA ALA A 357 32.80 -5.90 11.85
C ALA A 357 32.08 -4.86 12.72
N LYS A 358 32.64 -3.64 12.77
CA LYS A 358 32.18 -2.58 13.69
C LYS A 358 30.77 -2.08 13.36
N ASP A 359 30.41 -2.07 12.09
CA ASP A 359 29.13 -1.61 11.56
C ASP A 359 28.07 -2.73 11.44
N LEU A 360 28.43 -3.99 11.72
CA LEU A 360 27.48 -5.11 11.64
C LEU A 360 26.19 -4.89 12.46
N PRO A 361 26.21 -4.35 13.70
CA PRO A 361 24.98 -4.03 14.43
C PRO A 361 24.02 -3.12 13.65
N GLU A 362 24.54 -2.09 12.99
CA GLU A 362 23.75 -1.12 12.22
C GLU A 362 23.21 -1.76 10.94
N VAL A 363 24.05 -2.54 10.25
CA VAL A 363 23.68 -3.24 9.01
C VAL A 363 22.56 -4.25 9.26
N VAL A 364 22.65 -5.03 10.35
CA VAL A 364 21.60 -5.98 10.76
C VAL A 364 20.36 -5.25 11.31
N GLY A 365 20.52 -4.16 12.04
CA GLY A 365 19.40 -3.33 12.52
C GLY A 365 18.57 -2.72 11.38
N ALA A 366 19.22 -2.33 10.28
CA ALA A 366 18.54 -1.75 9.13
C ALA A 366 17.56 -2.73 8.46
N ILE A 367 17.89 -4.02 8.34
CA ILE A 367 16.97 -5.01 7.75
C ILE A 367 15.74 -5.25 8.65
N LEU A 368 15.91 -5.20 9.98
CA LEU A 368 14.81 -5.27 10.94
C LEU A 368 13.86 -4.07 10.84
N LEU A 369 14.38 -2.86 10.59
CA LEU A 369 13.60 -1.63 10.45
C LEU A 369 12.91 -1.50 9.08
N THR A 370 13.48 -2.08 8.02
CA THR A 370 12.89 -1.99 6.66
C THR A 370 11.52 -2.66 6.53
N GLY A 371 11.15 -3.57 7.44
CA GLY A 371 9.78 -4.09 7.57
C GLY A 371 8.79 -3.14 8.25
N ALA A 372 9.26 -2.18 9.06
CA ALA A 372 8.45 -1.22 9.81
C ALA A 372 8.40 0.18 9.17
N SER A 373 9.31 0.50 8.24
CA SER A 373 9.43 1.85 7.68
C SER A 373 8.27 2.23 6.76
N LEU A 374 7.64 1.29 6.06
CA LEU A 374 6.54 1.62 5.13
C LEU A 374 5.29 2.07 5.90
N THR A 375 5.00 1.47 7.05
CA THR A 375 3.85 1.81 7.89
C THR A 375 4.07 3.13 8.63
N ALA A 376 5.29 3.40 9.13
CA ALA A 376 5.61 4.65 9.80
C ALA A 376 5.57 5.86 8.84
N SER A 377 6.10 5.73 7.61
CA SER A 377 6.05 6.81 6.63
C SER A 377 4.63 7.13 6.16
N VAL A 378 3.79 6.09 5.97
CA VAL A 378 2.36 6.27 5.67
C VAL A 378 1.63 6.94 6.84
N LEU A 379 1.94 6.53 8.08
CA LEU A 379 1.35 7.14 9.27
C LEU A 379 1.75 8.61 9.43
N VAL A 380 3.02 8.97 9.22
CA VAL A 380 3.48 10.37 9.27
C VAL A 380 2.82 11.21 8.17
N LEU A 381 2.67 10.65 6.97
CA LEU A 381 1.96 11.33 5.88
C LEU A 381 0.48 11.59 6.25
N GLN A 382 -0.20 10.60 6.81
CA GLN A 382 -1.62 10.66 7.17
C GLN A 382 -1.90 11.54 8.40
N VAL A 383 -1.05 11.47 9.41
CA VAL A 383 -1.28 12.11 10.71
C VAL A 383 -0.68 13.51 10.77
N ALA A 384 0.46 13.78 10.12
CA ALA A 384 1.11 15.09 10.19
C ALA A 384 0.98 15.89 8.89
N VAL A 385 1.40 15.32 7.76
CA VAL A 385 1.56 16.08 6.51
C VAL A 385 0.20 16.47 5.92
N LEU A 386 -0.72 15.51 5.76
CA LEU A 386 -2.03 15.77 5.18
C LEU A 386 -2.85 16.80 5.98
N PRO A 387 -2.95 16.71 7.33
CA PRO A 387 -3.65 17.73 8.12
C PRO A 387 -3.02 19.12 8.02
N LEU A 388 -1.69 19.23 7.99
CA LEU A 388 -1.01 20.51 7.82
C LEU A 388 -1.24 21.10 6.41
N LEU A 389 -1.13 20.28 5.36
CA LEU A 389 -1.43 20.69 3.99
C LEU A 389 -2.87 21.20 3.88
N PHE A 390 -3.82 20.48 4.46
CA PHE A 390 -5.23 20.89 4.45
C PHE A 390 -5.46 22.19 5.20
N ARG A 391 -4.88 22.34 6.39
CA ARG A 391 -5.03 23.53 7.25
C ARG A 391 -4.55 24.81 6.57
N TYR A 392 -3.41 24.75 5.87
CA TYR A 392 -2.76 25.95 5.33
C TYR A 392 -3.00 26.19 3.83
N SER A 393 -3.49 25.20 3.08
CA SER A 393 -3.74 25.35 1.65
C SER A 393 -5.18 25.77 1.34
N LYS A 394 -5.38 27.08 1.14
CA LYS A 394 -6.65 27.63 0.62
C LYS A 394 -7.06 27.01 -0.72
N SER A 395 -6.10 26.58 -1.54
CA SER A 395 -6.38 25.93 -2.83
C SER A 395 -7.03 24.56 -2.64
N VAL A 396 -6.54 23.77 -1.67
CA VAL A 396 -7.12 22.46 -1.32
C VAL A 396 -8.52 22.64 -0.73
N GLN A 397 -8.69 23.57 0.20
CA GLN A 397 -9.99 23.90 0.80
C GLN A 397 -11.04 24.29 -0.26
N ARG A 398 -10.67 25.19 -1.17
CA ARG A 398 -11.54 25.62 -2.29
C ARG A 398 -11.91 24.46 -3.21
N LYS A 399 -10.93 23.62 -3.59
CA LYS A 399 -11.18 22.44 -4.42
C LYS A 399 -12.12 21.45 -3.75
N MET A 400 -12.07 21.33 -2.42
CA MET A 400 -13.00 20.47 -1.69
C MET A 400 -14.45 20.99 -1.77
N VAL A 401 -14.65 22.29 -1.51
CA VAL A 401 -15.99 22.90 -1.52
C VAL A 401 -16.63 22.86 -2.90
N PHE A 402 -15.92 23.33 -3.92
CA PHE A 402 -16.46 23.46 -5.26
C PHE A 402 -16.32 22.20 -6.11
N SER A 403 -15.21 21.47 -5.94
CA SER A 403 -14.89 20.28 -6.73
C SER A 403 -14.99 20.52 -8.26
N ASN A 404 -14.75 21.76 -8.70
CA ASN A 404 -14.89 22.19 -10.09
C ASN A 404 -13.86 21.60 -11.05
N CYS A 405 -12.86 20.87 -10.54
CA CYS A 405 -11.94 20.06 -11.35
C CYS A 405 -12.52 18.69 -11.74
N ILE A 406 -13.61 18.26 -11.10
CA ILE A 406 -14.32 17.03 -11.44
C ILE A 406 -15.33 17.37 -12.53
N ASN A 407 -14.99 17.07 -13.78
CA ASN A 407 -15.86 17.28 -14.93
C ASN A 407 -16.18 15.95 -15.60
N TYR A 408 -17.40 15.46 -15.36
CA TYR A 408 -17.95 14.27 -16.01
C TYR A 408 -19.43 14.50 -16.35
N PRO A 409 -19.90 14.10 -17.55
CA PRO A 409 -19.13 13.53 -18.68
C PRO A 409 -18.19 14.53 -19.36
N LYS A 410 -17.09 14.05 -19.97
CA LYS A 410 -16.14 14.93 -20.68
C LYS A 410 -16.52 15.09 -22.15
N ASN A 411 -16.01 16.16 -22.79
CA ASN A 411 -16.13 16.43 -24.22
C ASN A 411 -17.58 16.55 -24.73
N LEU A 412 -18.44 17.17 -23.94
CA LEU A 412 -19.81 17.47 -24.33
C LEU A 412 -19.88 18.75 -25.15
N ASP A 413 -20.84 18.79 -26.08
CA ASP A 413 -21.19 19.99 -26.82
C ASP A 413 -22.25 20.79 -26.05
N PHE A 414 -21.78 21.73 -25.24
CA PHE A 414 -22.65 22.61 -24.46
C PHE A 414 -23.46 23.59 -25.33
N GLU A 415 -23.02 23.86 -26.56
CA GLU A 415 -23.75 24.72 -27.50
C GLU A 415 -24.98 24.00 -28.08
N ASN A 416 -24.99 22.66 -28.06
CA ASN A 416 -26.09 21.84 -28.52
C ASN A 416 -26.68 20.95 -27.40
N PRO A 417 -27.62 21.46 -26.58
CA PRO A 417 -28.25 20.69 -25.50
C PRO A 417 -28.88 19.35 -25.95
N GLN A 418 -29.35 19.26 -27.20
CA GLN A 418 -29.94 18.03 -27.74
C GLN A 418 -28.91 16.90 -27.83
N SER A 419 -27.62 17.21 -28.05
CA SER A 419 -26.53 16.24 -28.02
C SER A 419 -26.39 15.55 -26.66
N CYS A 420 -26.87 16.20 -25.59
CA CYS A 420 -26.88 15.71 -24.23
C CYS A 420 -28.21 15.01 -23.86
N ASN A 421 -29.00 14.58 -24.84
CA ASN A 421 -30.30 13.93 -24.64
C ASN A 421 -31.34 14.82 -23.92
N LEU A 422 -31.29 16.12 -24.20
CA LEU A 422 -32.21 17.12 -23.65
C LEU A 422 -33.02 17.79 -24.78
N VAL A 423 -34.32 17.48 -24.82
CA VAL A 423 -35.24 18.01 -25.83
C VAL A 423 -35.67 19.43 -25.44
N GLY A 424 -35.74 20.34 -26.42
CA GLY A 424 -36.21 21.72 -26.19
C GLY A 424 -35.26 22.61 -25.39
N GLY A 425 -33.98 22.26 -25.32
CA GLY A 425 -32.93 23.13 -24.78
C GLY A 425 -32.32 24.04 -25.84
N ARG A 426 -32.06 25.30 -25.47
CA ARG A 426 -31.20 26.23 -26.23
C ARG A 426 -30.05 26.74 -25.37
N ASN A 427 -28.87 26.93 -25.98
CA ASN A 427 -27.71 27.52 -25.33
C ASN A 427 -27.61 29.03 -25.61
N PHE A 428 -27.11 29.79 -24.64
CA PHE A 428 -26.70 31.17 -24.84
C PHE A 428 -25.69 31.56 -23.75
N ASN A 429 -25.01 32.69 -23.96
CA ASN A 429 -24.00 33.17 -23.05
C ASN A 429 -24.42 34.50 -22.39
N ILE A 430 -24.14 34.64 -21.10
CA ILE A 430 -24.24 35.92 -20.39
C ILE A 430 -22.82 36.40 -20.11
N VAL A 431 -22.50 37.61 -20.59
CA VAL A 431 -21.17 38.22 -20.40
C VAL A 431 -21.31 39.49 -19.58
N PHE A 432 -20.49 39.64 -18.55
CA PHE A 432 -20.51 40.80 -17.65
C PHE A 432 -19.15 41.03 -17.00
N GLU A 433 -18.92 42.25 -16.50
CA GLU A 433 -17.76 42.57 -15.66
C GLU A 433 -18.04 42.17 -14.20
N SER A 434 -17.19 41.30 -13.65
CA SER A 434 -17.28 40.87 -12.26
C SER A 434 -16.73 41.95 -11.33
N VAL A 435 -17.53 42.35 -10.35
CA VAL A 435 -17.08 43.24 -9.27
C VAL A 435 -16.25 42.47 -8.25
N VAL A 436 -16.51 41.17 -8.12
CA VAL A 436 -15.80 40.27 -7.19
C VAL A 436 -14.39 39.92 -7.68
N ASP A 437 -14.24 39.54 -8.96
CA ASP A 437 -12.97 39.08 -9.52
C ASP A 437 -12.28 40.13 -10.42
N ASN A 438 -12.91 41.28 -10.67
CA ASN A 438 -12.39 42.38 -11.49
C ASN A 438 -11.93 41.92 -12.89
N CYS A 439 -12.76 41.11 -13.54
CA CYS A 439 -12.53 40.61 -14.89
C CYS A 439 -13.86 40.27 -15.59
N THR A 440 -13.80 40.14 -16.91
CA THR A 440 -14.93 39.72 -17.73
C THR A 440 -15.26 38.25 -17.48
N ILE A 441 -16.50 37.98 -17.07
CA ILE A 441 -17.04 36.64 -16.87
C ILE A 441 -18.05 36.34 -17.98
N LYS A 442 -17.87 35.19 -18.63
CA LYS A 442 -18.80 34.55 -19.56
C LYS A 442 -19.40 33.35 -18.83
N LEU A 443 -20.72 33.30 -18.76
CA LEU A 443 -21.46 32.13 -18.26
C LEU A 443 -22.14 31.41 -19.43
N GLY A 444 -21.96 30.09 -19.50
CA GLY A 444 -22.76 29.23 -20.35
C GLY A 444 -24.11 28.92 -19.71
N VAL A 445 -25.20 29.23 -20.42
CA VAL A 445 -26.57 29.15 -19.89
C VAL A 445 -27.45 28.34 -20.84
N TRP A 446 -28.26 27.45 -20.27
CA TRP A 446 -29.31 26.72 -20.97
C TRP A 446 -30.70 27.23 -20.58
N HIS A 447 -31.54 27.45 -21.58
CA HIS A 447 -32.98 27.59 -21.42
C HIS A 447 -33.66 26.34 -21.97
N ILE A 448 -34.37 25.64 -21.09
CA ILE A 448 -35.05 24.38 -21.38
C ILE A 448 -36.55 24.64 -21.28
N VAL A 449 -37.29 24.31 -22.34
CA VAL A 449 -38.71 24.63 -22.42
C VAL A 449 -39.62 23.55 -21.85
N PRO A 450 -40.83 23.92 -21.38
CA PRO A 450 -41.86 23.00 -20.93
C PRO A 450 -42.24 21.92 -21.97
N CYS A 451 -42.69 20.74 -21.50
CA CYS A 451 -43.20 19.67 -22.37
C CYS A 451 -44.38 20.13 -23.26
N SER A 452 -45.21 21.07 -22.80
CA SER A 452 -46.32 21.62 -23.62
C SER A 452 -45.86 22.26 -24.94
N LEU A 453 -44.61 22.69 -25.04
CA LEU A 453 -44.04 23.31 -26.25
C LEU A 453 -43.38 22.30 -27.20
N PHE A 454 -43.26 21.02 -26.83
CA PHE A 454 -42.56 20.01 -27.65
C PHE A 454 -43.22 19.81 -29.01
N ARG A 455 -44.55 19.75 -29.06
CA ARG A 455 -45.28 19.58 -30.33
C ARG A 455 -44.98 20.72 -31.32
N GLU A 456 -44.80 21.94 -30.82
CA GLU A 456 -44.45 23.09 -31.66
C GLU A 456 -42.99 23.04 -32.14
N LEU A 457 -42.09 22.49 -31.32
CA LEU A 457 -40.67 22.32 -31.67
C LEU A 457 -40.47 21.31 -32.81
N PHE A 458 -41.22 20.20 -32.82
CA PHE A 458 -41.09 19.16 -33.85
C PHE A 458 -41.63 19.55 -35.23
N VAL A 459 -42.31 20.70 -35.36
CA VAL A 459 -42.92 21.18 -36.61
C VAL A 459 -42.05 22.23 -37.31
N VAL A 460 -41.02 22.77 -36.65
CA VAL A 460 -40.17 23.84 -37.18
C VAL A 460 -38.87 23.28 -37.76
N HIS A 461 -38.60 23.55 -39.05
CA HIS A 461 -37.42 23.03 -39.77
C HIS A 461 -36.19 23.98 -39.78
N ASP A 462 -36.30 25.21 -39.29
CA ASP A 462 -35.22 26.22 -39.34
C ASP A 462 -34.68 26.56 -37.94
N TYR A 463 -33.43 26.17 -37.66
CA TYR A 463 -32.75 26.36 -36.36
C TYR A 463 -32.56 27.85 -36.00
N LEU A 464 -32.30 28.75 -36.96
CA LEU A 464 -32.10 30.18 -36.66
C LEU A 464 -33.40 30.86 -36.16
N SER A 465 -34.55 30.30 -36.54
CA SER A 465 -35.86 30.76 -36.08
C SER A 465 -36.21 30.27 -34.66
N ILE A 466 -35.55 29.21 -34.17
CA ILE A 466 -35.97 28.51 -32.95
C ILE A 466 -35.57 29.25 -31.69
N ASP A 467 -34.35 29.80 -31.61
CA ASP A 467 -33.87 30.51 -30.42
C ASP A 467 -34.69 31.76 -30.12
N GLN A 468 -34.93 32.58 -31.14
CA GLN A 468 -35.76 33.77 -31.02
C GLN A 468 -37.19 33.40 -30.67
N ARG A 469 -37.72 32.30 -31.21
CA ARG A 469 -39.06 31.80 -30.87
C ARG A 469 -39.13 31.34 -29.41
N LEU A 470 -38.18 30.55 -28.95
CA LEU A 470 -38.13 30.09 -27.55
C LEU A 470 -37.97 31.24 -26.57
N LEU A 471 -37.20 32.28 -26.92
CA LEU A 471 -37.13 33.51 -26.15
C LEU A 471 -38.46 34.27 -26.14
N ASN A 472 -39.14 34.35 -27.28
CA ASN A 472 -40.46 34.97 -27.37
C ASN A 472 -41.53 34.21 -26.57
N GLU A 473 -41.43 32.88 -26.50
CA GLU A 473 -42.29 32.07 -25.62
C GLU A 473 -42.03 32.37 -24.15
N LEU A 474 -40.76 32.45 -23.71
CA LEU A 474 -40.42 32.87 -22.35
C LEU A 474 -40.98 34.27 -22.01
N ARG A 475 -40.95 35.21 -22.95
CA ARG A 475 -41.49 36.57 -22.79
C ARG A 475 -43.01 36.63 -22.63
N LYS A 476 -43.73 35.60 -23.07
CA LYS A 476 -45.19 35.52 -23.02
C LYS A 476 -45.72 34.48 -22.03
N THR A 477 -44.83 33.66 -21.49
CA THR A 477 -45.20 32.50 -20.68
C THR A 477 -45.96 32.88 -19.41
N ARG A 478 -46.90 32.02 -19.03
CA ARG A 478 -47.54 32.00 -17.71
C ARG A 478 -47.05 30.82 -16.87
N ASN A 479 -46.24 29.95 -17.46
CA ASN A 479 -45.67 28.80 -16.77
C ASN A 479 -44.61 29.28 -15.76
N THR A 480 -44.38 28.46 -14.73
CA THR A 480 -43.32 28.71 -13.75
C THR A 480 -41.96 28.73 -14.45
N VAL A 481 -41.10 29.67 -14.05
CA VAL A 481 -39.70 29.74 -14.47
C VAL A 481 -38.82 29.36 -13.28
N VAL A 482 -37.99 28.34 -13.46
CA VAL A 482 -37.04 27.85 -12.45
C VAL A 482 -35.64 28.33 -12.82
N LEU A 483 -35.00 29.06 -11.92
CA LEU A 483 -33.55 29.27 -11.94
C LEU A 483 -32.89 28.13 -11.15
N TYR A 484 -32.26 27.19 -11.84
CA TYR A 484 -31.64 26.01 -11.24
C TYR A 484 -30.14 26.24 -10.98
N CYS A 485 -29.80 26.40 -9.70
CA CYS A 485 -28.45 26.49 -9.15
C CYS A 485 -27.94 25.09 -8.78
N HIS A 486 -26.99 24.56 -9.54
CA HIS A 486 -26.50 23.20 -9.36
C HIS A 486 -25.53 23.03 -8.17
N GLY A 487 -25.36 21.78 -7.72
CA GLY A 487 -24.43 21.43 -6.64
C GLY A 487 -22.94 21.50 -7.01
N ASN A 488 -22.09 21.06 -6.08
CA ASN A 488 -20.65 20.96 -6.35
C ASN A 488 -20.35 19.93 -7.46
N SER A 489 -19.15 19.99 -8.03
CA SER A 489 -18.69 19.14 -9.14
C SER A 489 -19.52 19.21 -10.42
N ASN A 490 -18.96 18.62 -11.48
CA ASN A 490 -19.55 18.45 -12.80
C ASN A 490 -20.08 19.76 -13.38
N HIS A 491 -21.10 19.71 -14.21
CA HIS A 491 -21.65 20.86 -14.95
C HIS A 491 -23.14 20.65 -15.25
N ARG A 492 -23.81 21.62 -15.86
CA ARG A 492 -25.25 21.60 -16.16
C ARG A 492 -25.71 20.35 -16.91
N ALA A 493 -24.85 19.78 -17.75
CA ALA A 493 -25.12 18.54 -18.50
C ALA A 493 -24.89 17.21 -17.72
N SER A 494 -24.77 17.21 -16.39
CA SER A 494 -24.55 15.95 -15.65
C SER A 494 -25.83 15.08 -15.61
N PRO A 495 -25.74 13.73 -15.61
CA PRO A 495 -26.88 12.84 -15.85
C PRO A 495 -28.08 13.04 -14.91
N HIS A 496 -27.85 13.19 -13.61
CA HIS A 496 -28.93 13.42 -12.64
C HIS A 496 -29.61 14.78 -12.83
N ARG A 497 -28.85 15.80 -13.27
CA ARG A 497 -29.41 17.13 -13.58
C ARG A 497 -30.29 17.06 -14.82
N LEU A 498 -29.85 16.34 -15.86
CA LEU A 498 -30.65 16.09 -17.05
C LEU A 498 -31.97 15.37 -16.73
N GLN A 499 -31.96 14.42 -15.79
CA GLN A 499 -33.18 13.76 -15.30
C GLN A 499 -34.07 14.75 -14.54
N MET A 500 -33.51 15.57 -13.65
CA MET A 500 -34.27 16.62 -12.95
C MET A 500 -34.90 17.63 -13.91
N TYR A 501 -34.20 18.00 -14.99
CA TYR A 501 -34.76 18.88 -16.01
C TYR A 501 -35.99 18.25 -16.68
N LYS A 502 -36.01 16.95 -16.93
CA LYS A 502 -37.20 16.25 -17.46
C LYS A 502 -38.38 16.33 -16.51
N VAL A 503 -38.14 16.17 -15.20
CA VAL A 503 -39.18 16.38 -14.17
C VAL A 503 -39.75 17.79 -14.23
N PHE A 504 -38.90 18.82 -14.38
CA PHE A 504 -39.37 20.19 -14.56
C PHE A 504 -40.15 20.40 -15.85
N GLN A 505 -39.75 19.75 -16.96
CA GLN A 505 -40.47 19.83 -18.23
C GLN A 505 -41.86 19.20 -18.13
N ASP A 506 -41.98 18.07 -17.41
CA ASP A 506 -43.26 17.38 -17.16
C ASP A 506 -44.18 18.18 -16.22
N LEU A 507 -43.60 18.90 -15.26
CA LEU A 507 -44.30 19.92 -14.46
C LEU A 507 -44.65 21.20 -15.26
N ASN A 508 -44.29 21.22 -16.54
CA ASN A 508 -44.53 22.30 -17.48
C ASN A 508 -43.79 23.61 -17.13
N PHE A 509 -42.57 23.52 -16.58
CA PHE A 509 -41.75 24.68 -16.22
C PHE A 509 -40.76 25.06 -17.32
N HIS A 510 -40.41 26.35 -17.39
CA HIS A 510 -39.18 26.79 -18.04
C HIS A 510 -38.03 26.61 -17.06
N VAL A 511 -36.94 25.99 -17.50
CA VAL A 511 -35.73 25.83 -16.68
C VAL A 511 -34.63 26.70 -17.25
N ILE A 512 -34.06 27.54 -16.42
CA ILE A 512 -32.86 28.32 -16.70
C ILE A 512 -31.77 27.79 -15.80
N THR A 513 -30.75 27.16 -16.38
CA THR A 513 -29.62 26.58 -15.66
C THR A 513 -28.32 27.03 -16.30
N PHE A 514 -27.24 27.07 -15.55
CA PHE A 514 -25.99 27.65 -15.98
C PHE A 514 -24.83 27.00 -15.24
N ASP A 515 -23.63 27.06 -15.80
CA ASP A 515 -22.42 26.70 -15.07
C ASP A 515 -21.81 27.94 -14.42
N TYR A 516 -21.45 27.85 -13.14
CA TYR A 516 -20.74 28.93 -12.46
C TYR A 516 -19.37 29.20 -13.09
N ARG A 517 -18.77 30.35 -12.80
CA ARG A 517 -17.38 30.61 -13.15
C ARG A 517 -16.47 29.49 -12.62
N GLY A 518 -15.58 29.00 -13.48
CA GLY A 518 -14.71 27.85 -13.19
C GLY A 518 -15.33 26.47 -13.41
N TYR A 519 -16.58 26.38 -13.88
CA TYR A 519 -17.28 25.14 -14.24
C TYR A 519 -17.63 25.09 -15.74
N GLY A 520 -17.79 23.88 -16.27
CA GLY A 520 -18.27 23.68 -17.64
C GLY A 520 -17.48 24.47 -18.69
N ASP A 521 -18.20 25.20 -19.54
CA ASP A 521 -17.70 26.11 -20.57
C ASP A 521 -17.73 27.60 -20.15
N SER A 522 -18.04 27.89 -18.88
CA SER A 522 -17.99 29.23 -18.30
C SER A 522 -16.54 29.67 -18.04
N THR A 523 -16.31 30.98 -17.91
CA THR A 523 -14.96 31.56 -17.74
C THR A 523 -14.17 30.84 -16.65
N HIS A 524 -12.96 30.40 -16.98
CA HIS A 524 -12.11 29.62 -16.09
C HIS A 524 -11.37 30.50 -15.07
N VAL A 525 -12.11 30.97 -14.06
CA VAL A 525 -11.56 31.66 -12.89
C VAL A 525 -11.84 30.87 -11.62
N ARG A 526 -11.10 31.17 -10.56
CA ARG A 526 -11.23 30.48 -9.27
C ARG A 526 -12.62 30.76 -8.66
N PRO A 527 -13.41 29.74 -8.31
CA PRO A 527 -14.70 29.98 -7.67
C PRO A 527 -14.53 30.46 -6.23
N THR A 528 -15.37 31.41 -5.84
CA THR A 528 -15.55 31.93 -4.47
C THR A 528 -17.04 32.05 -4.21
N GLU A 529 -17.48 32.07 -2.94
CA GLU A 529 -18.91 32.23 -2.64
C GLU A 529 -19.47 33.51 -3.27
N GLY A 530 -18.79 34.64 -3.12
CA GLY A 530 -19.20 35.90 -3.73
C GLY A 530 -19.28 35.82 -5.26
N GLY A 531 -18.32 35.14 -5.91
CA GLY A 531 -18.31 34.99 -7.36
C GLY A 531 -19.47 34.15 -7.89
N VAL A 532 -19.76 33.00 -7.28
CA VAL A 532 -20.85 32.13 -7.75
C VAL A 532 -22.24 32.70 -7.44
N VAL A 533 -22.37 33.50 -6.36
CA VAL A 533 -23.60 34.27 -6.07
C VAL A 533 -23.78 35.42 -7.06
N GLU A 534 -22.70 36.09 -7.44
CA GLU A 534 -22.72 37.11 -8.49
C GLU A 534 -23.13 36.50 -9.85
N ASP A 535 -22.66 35.29 -10.17
CA ASP A 535 -23.10 34.56 -11.38
C ASP A 535 -24.61 34.32 -11.36
N ALA A 536 -25.14 33.80 -10.23
CA ALA A 536 -26.57 33.55 -10.06
C ALA A 536 -27.40 34.84 -10.17
N LEU A 537 -26.90 35.96 -9.63
CA LEU A 537 -27.53 37.27 -9.76
C LEU A 537 -27.66 37.71 -11.22
N GLN A 538 -26.62 37.51 -12.04
CA GLN A 538 -26.64 37.91 -13.45
C GLN A 538 -27.64 37.09 -14.25
N VAL A 539 -27.75 35.79 -13.97
CA VAL A 539 -28.74 34.92 -14.59
C VAL A 539 -30.15 35.32 -14.13
N TYR A 540 -30.34 35.61 -12.83
CA TYR A 540 -31.62 36.09 -12.31
C TYR A 540 -32.04 37.42 -12.93
N ASN A 541 -31.12 38.39 -13.04
CA ASN A 541 -31.34 39.65 -13.75
C ASN A 541 -31.77 39.40 -15.22
N TRP A 542 -31.08 38.49 -15.91
CA TRP A 542 -31.42 38.12 -17.28
C TRP A 542 -32.85 37.53 -17.39
N ILE A 543 -33.25 36.68 -16.44
CA ILE A 543 -34.62 36.14 -16.36
C ILE A 543 -35.61 37.27 -16.21
N MET A 544 -35.42 38.13 -15.20
CA MET A 544 -36.36 39.21 -14.88
C MET A 544 -36.51 40.21 -16.03
N ASN A 545 -35.47 40.42 -16.84
CA ASN A 545 -35.53 41.28 -18.03
C ASN A 545 -36.20 40.61 -19.24
N ASN A 546 -36.33 39.29 -19.27
CA ASN A 546 -36.89 38.54 -20.39
C ASN A 546 -38.24 37.88 -20.11
N VAL A 547 -38.74 37.91 -18.88
CA VAL A 547 -40.12 37.50 -18.57
C VAL A 547 -41.11 38.65 -18.75
N ARG A 548 -42.40 38.33 -18.82
CA ARG A 548 -43.47 39.30 -19.03
C ARG A 548 -43.55 40.30 -17.86
N GLN A 549 -43.28 41.58 -18.12
CA GLN A 549 -43.25 42.61 -17.06
C GLN A 549 -44.63 42.90 -16.42
N ASN A 550 -45.70 42.93 -17.22
CA ASN A 550 -47.04 43.33 -16.75
C ASN A 550 -47.82 42.22 -16.02
N GLU A 551 -47.44 40.95 -16.23
CA GLU A 551 -48.03 39.76 -15.61
C GLU A 551 -46.90 38.75 -15.36
N GLN A 552 -46.03 39.04 -14.38
CA GLN A 552 -44.85 38.21 -14.16
C GLN A 552 -45.25 36.76 -13.81
N PRO A 553 -44.65 35.76 -14.50
CA PRO A 553 -44.83 34.36 -14.15
C PRO A 553 -44.28 34.09 -12.75
N THR A 554 -44.61 32.92 -12.20
CA THR A 554 -43.97 32.48 -10.95
C THR A 554 -42.50 32.17 -11.23
N VAL A 555 -41.58 32.92 -10.62
CA VAL A 555 -40.14 32.68 -10.70
C VAL A 555 -39.66 32.03 -9.39
N VAL A 556 -39.04 30.87 -9.51
CA VAL A 556 -38.56 30.05 -8.40
C VAL A 556 -37.05 29.89 -8.51
N LEU A 557 -36.34 30.14 -7.41
CA LEU A 557 -34.93 29.74 -7.30
C LEU A 557 -34.89 28.33 -6.74
N TRP A 558 -34.20 27.43 -7.44
CA TRP A 558 -34.03 26.05 -7.03
C TRP A 558 -32.55 25.78 -6.85
N GLY A 559 -32.11 25.52 -5.62
CA GLY A 559 -30.74 25.11 -5.34
C GLY A 559 -30.66 23.62 -5.06
N HIS A 560 -29.62 22.95 -5.57
CA HIS A 560 -29.29 21.57 -5.22
C HIS A 560 -27.93 21.50 -4.54
N SER A 561 -27.85 20.82 -3.38
CA SER A 561 -26.60 20.65 -2.62
C SER A 561 -25.90 22.01 -2.38
N LEU A 562 -24.66 22.22 -2.82
CA LEU A 562 -23.99 23.54 -2.75
C LEU A 562 -24.85 24.70 -3.30
N GLY A 563 -25.64 24.45 -4.34
CA GLY A 563 -26.55 25.41 -4.95
C GLY A 563 -27.63 25.94 -4.00
N THR A 564 -27.99 25.20 -2.93
CA THR A 564 -28.95 25.67 -1.91
C THR A 564 -28.40 26.87 -1.16
N ALA A 565 -27.12 26.83 -0.80
CA ALA A 565 -26.45 27.92 -0.10
C ALA A 565 -26.25 29.14 -1.01
N ILE A 566 -25.94 28.92 -2.29
CA ILE A 566 -25.82 29.98 -3.31
C ILE A 566 -27.16 30.69 -3.51
N ALA A 567 -28.25 29.93 -3.69
CA ALA A 567 -29.59 30.49 -3.85
C ALA A 567 -30.06 31.22 -2.59
N ALA A 568 -29.79 30.67 -1.40
CA ALA A 568 -30.10 31.31 -0.11
C ALA A 568 -29.35 32.64 0.07
N ASN A 569 -28.06 32.68 -0.29
CA ASN A 569 -27.24 33.89 -0.21
C ASN A 569 -27.77 34.96 -1.19
N LEU A 570 -28.07 34.58 -2.44
CA LEU A 570 -28.65 35.48 -3.43
C LEU A 570 -29.94 36.14 -2.93
N VAL A 571 -30.91 35.37 -2.41
CA VAL A 571 -32.18 35.95 -1.94
C VAL A 571 -32.00 36.81 -0.68
N SER A 572 -31.10 36.41 0.22
CA SER A 572 -30.87 37.17 1.46
C SER A 572 -30.17 38.50 1.23
N ASN A 573 -29.36 38.61 0.17
CA ASN A 573 -28.54 39.79 -0.11
C ASN A 573 -28.96 40.51 -1.39
N LEU A 574 -30.13 40.18 -1.95
CA LEU A 574 -30.58 40.65 -3.26
C LEU A 574 -30.52 42.18 -3.37
N ASP A 575 -31.06 42.91 -2.38
CA ASP A 575 -31.10 44.38 -2.40
C ASP A 575 -29.69 45.00 -2.39
N GLY A 576 -28.77 44.45 -1.58
CA GLY A 576 -27.39 44.92 -1.49
C GLY A 576 -26.60 44.63 -2.77
N LEU A 577 -26.76 43.42 -3.32
CA LEU A 577 -26.17 43.01 -4.59
C LEU A 577 -26.68 43.88 -5.76
N CYS A 578 -27.99 44.15 -5.79
CA CYS A 578 -28.63 45.03 -6.77
C CYS A 578 -28.12 46.49 -6.67
N SER A 579 -28.06 47.03 -5.45
CA SER A 579 -27.57 48.39 -5.18
C SER A 579 -26.14 48.61 -5.66
N SER A 580 -25.27 47.62 -5.48
CA SER A 580 -23.87 47.68 -5.94
C SER A 580 -23.73 47.77 -7.47
N ARG A 581 -24.78 47.41 -8.22
CA ARG A 581 -24.79 47.32 -9.69
C ARG A 581 -25.76 48.29 -10.35
N GLY A 582 -26.48 49.12 -9.58
CA GLY A 582 -27.48 50.04 -10.13
C GLY A 582 -28.66 49.33 -10.80
N VAL A 583 -28.96 48.10 -10.40
CA VAL A 583 -30.12 47.33 -10.88
C VAL A 583 -31.14 47.25 -9.74
N CYS A 584 -32.42 47.09 -10.05
CA CYS A 584 -33.46 46.79 -9.06
C CYS A 584 -34.23 45.56 -9.54
N LEU A 585 -34.18 44.47 -8.76
CA LEU A 585 -34.84 43.21 -9.08
C LEU A 585 -35.87 42.89 -7.99
N PRO A 586 -37.07 42.41 -8.37
CA PRO A 586 -38.03 41.95 -7.38
C PRO A 586 -37.52 40.65 -6.71
N PRO A 587 -37.93 40.37 -5.46
CA PRO A 587 -37.64 39.08 -4.83
C PRO A 587 -38.32 37.95 -5.60
N PRO A 588 -37.71 36.75 -5.63
CA PRO A 588 -38.35 35.60 -6.27
C PRO A 588 -39.61 35.18 -5.52
N ASN A 589 -40.51 34.47 -6.21
CA ASN A 589 -41.78 34.07 -5.61
C ASN A 589 -41.62 32.93 -4.59
N ALA A 590 -40.60 32.09 -4.77
CA ALA A 590 -40.27 31.02 -3.83
C ALA A 590 -38.81 30.57 -3.98
N LEU A 591 -38.32 29.90 -2.94
CA LEU A 591 -37.04 29.22 -2.91
C LEU A 591 -37.24 27.74 -2.62
N VAL A 592 -36.68 26.87 -3.45
CA VAL A 592 -36.63 25.43 -3.24
C VAL A 592 -35.20 25.02 -2.94
N LEU A 593 -35.03 24.27 -1.85
CA LEU A 593 -33.75 23.80 -1.35
C LEU A 593 -33.74 22.28 -1.41
N GLU A 594 -33.01 21.72 -2.37
CA GLU A 594 -32.85 20.29 -2.58
C GLU A 594 -31.51 19.81 -1.98
N ALA A 595 -31.59 18.85 -1.05
CA ALA A 595 -30.46 18.38 -0.25
C ALA A 595 -29.67 19.50 0.48
N PRO A 596 -30.33 20.42 1.23
CA PRO A 596 -29.64 21.53 1.86
C PRO A 596 -28.82 21.14 3.09
N PHE A 597 -27.83 21.96 3.40
CA PHE A 597 -27.12 21.99 4.68
C PHE A 597 -27.29 23.36 5.35
N ASN A 598 -27.20 23.41 6.68
CA ASN A 598 -27.42 24.64 7.43
C ASN A 598 -26.25 25.64 7.33
N ASN A 599 -25.01 25.18 7.46
CA ASN A 599 -23.82 25.98 7.14
C ASN A 599 -22.63 25.08 6.76
N LEU A 600 -21.63 25.64 6.08
CA LEU A 600 -20.51 24.84 5.59
C LEU A 600 -19.66 24.23 6.70
N LEU A 601 -19.55 24.87 7.87
CA LEU A 601 -18.75 24.34 8.98
C LEU A 601 -19.33 23.03 9.49
N ASP A 602 -20.64 22.99 9.71
CA ASP A 602 -21.36 21.79 10.13
C ASP A 602 -21.36 20.73 9.02
N GLU A 603 -21.51 21.13 7.76
CA GLU A 603 -21.38 20.23 6.61
C GLU A 603 -20.00 19.56 6.61
N ILE A 604 -18.91 20.32 6.70
CA ILE A 604 -17.55 19.78 6.69
C ILE A 604 -17.26 18.92 7.92
N GLU A 605 -17.78 19.28 9.09
CA GLU A 605 -17.61 18.48 10.29
C GLU A 605 -18.35 17.13 10.20
N CYS A 606 -19.58 17.13 9.69
CA CYS A 606 -20.44 15.96 9.62
C CYS A 606 -20.27 15.15 8.32
N HIS A 607 -19.57 15.69 7.32
CA HIS A 607 -19.40 15.06 6.01
C HIS A 607 -18.77 13.66 6.17
N PRO A 608 -19.26 12.64 5.44
CA PRO A 608 -18.75 11.27 5.54
C PRO A 608 -17.23 11.15 5.36
N PHE A 609 -16.63 11.95 4.47
CA PHE A 609 -15.17 11.98 4.30
C PHE A 609 -14.43 12.43 5.57
N SER A 610 -14.98 13.39 6.31
CA SER A 610 -14.39 13.91 7.53
C SER A 610 -14.45 12.91 8.69
N LYS A 611 -15.45 12.01 8.69
CA LYS A 611 -15.55 10.92 9.69
C LYS A 611 -14.35 9.96 9.64
N LEU A 612 -13.65 9.86 8.51
CA LEU A 612 -12.44 9.03 8.37
C LEU A 612 -11.25 9.61 9.16
N VAL A 613 -11.25 10.93 9.40
CA VAL A 613 -10.14 11.66 10.04
C VAL A 613 -10.55 12.36 11.33
N SER A 614 -11.81 12.21 11.76
CA SER A 614 -12.37 12.89 12.94
C SER A 614 -11.79 12.38 14.27
N TRP A 615 -11.11 11.23 14.26
CA TRP A 615 -10.40 10.68 15.42
C TRP A 615 -9.12 11.46 15.79
N LEU A 616 -8.62 12.34 14.90
CA LEU A 616 -7.44 13.15 15.16
C LEU A 616 -7.74 14.22 16.23
N PRO A 617 -6.92 14.37 17.30
CA PRO A 617 -7.16 15.36 18.37
C PRO A 617 -7.26 16.81 17.87
N TYR A 618 -6.60 17.12 16.76
CA TYR A 618 -6.59 18.43 16.10
C TYR A 618 -7.49 18.48 14.85
N PHE A 619 -8.40 17.53 14.66
CA PHE A 619 -9.33 17.47 13.53
C PHE A 619 -10.09 18.79 13.36
N ARG A 620 -10.83 19.23 14.38
CA ARG A 620 -11.58 20.50 14.32
C ARG A 620 -10.66 21.68 14.01
N GLY A 621 -9.47 21.70 14.59
CA GLY A 621 -8.49 22.75 14.36
C GLY A 621 -7.96 22.80 12.93
N SER A 622 -7.76 21.65 12.30
CA SER A 622 -7.04 21.54 11.02
C SER A 622 -7.97 21.41 9.82
N PHE A 623 -9.15 20.80 10.00
CA PHE A 623 -10.09 20.52 8.92
C PHE A 623 -11.37 21.37 8.96
N VAL A 624 -11.82 21.83 10.13
CA VAL A 624 -13.07 22.61 10.26
C VAL A 624 -12.80 24.12 10.36
N LYS A 625 -11.96 24.55 11.31
CA LYS A 625 -11.64 25.97 11.54
C LYS A 625 -11.14 26.75 10.30
N PRO A 626 -10.40 26.18 9.33
CA PRO A 626 -9.98 26.95 8.16
C PRO A 626 -11.13 27.52 7.33
N PHE A 627 -12.31 26.89 7.37
CA PHE A 627 -13.52 27.36 6.68
C PHE A 627 -14.26 28.47 7.42
N MET A 628 -13.79 28.88 8.60
CA MET A 628 -14.26 30.13 9.23
C MET A 628 -13.75 31.38 8.49
N SER A 629 -12.87 31.23 7.49
CA SER A 629 -12.40 32.33 6.65
C SER A 629 -13.45 32.75 5.60
N SER A 630 -13.37 33.99 5.14
CA SER A 630 -14.44 34.69 4.40
C SER A 630 -14.62 34.31 2.92
N GLU A 631 -13.87 33.34 2.37
CA GLU A 631 -13.94 33.03 0.93
C GLU A 631 -15.07 32.05 0.57
N HIS A 632 -15.51 31.22 1.52
CA HIS A 632 -16.45 30.10 1.34
C HIS A 632 -17.24 29.83 2.62
N THR A 633 -17.95 30.80 3.19
CA THR A 633 -18.56 30.63 4.52
C THR A 633 -19.90 29.88 4.45
N PHE A 634 -20.67 30.09 3.37
CA PHE A 634 -21.97 29.47 3.08
C PHE A 634 -22.82 29.22 4.34
N THR A 635 -23.34 30.31 4.92
CA THR A 635 -24.17 30.28 6.14
C THR A 635 -25.66 30.33 5.81
N THR A 636 -26.17 29.25 5.23
CA THR A 636 -27.58 29.11 4.79
C THR A 636 -28.57 29.45 5.89
N ASP A 637 -28.31 28.99 7.12
CA ASP A 637 -29.08 29.30 8.32
C ASP A 637 -29.19 30.82 8.60
N CYS A 638 -28.06 31.53 8.52
CA CYS A 638 -27.99 32.98 8.71
C CYS A 638 -28.68 33.75 7.58
N TYR A 639 -28.53 33.30 6.33
CA TYR A 639 -29.17 33.91 5.17
C TYR A 639 -30.70 33.81 5.26
N LEU A 640 -31.22 32.62 5.52
CA LEU A 640 -32.66 32.37 5.48
C LEU A 640 -33.40 32.94 6.69
N SER A 641 -32.70 33.15 7.81
CA SER A 641 -33.23 33.88 8.96
C SER A 641 -33.52 35.35 8.66
N ARG A 642 -32.92 35.93 7.60
CA ARG A 642 -33.13 37.33 7.18
C ARG A 642 -34.25 37.50 6.16
N VAL A 643 -34.82 36.41 5.65
CA VAL A 643 -35.91 36.42 4.65
C VAL A 643 -37.15 35.65 5.12
N PRO A 644 -37.74 36.00 6.29
CA PRO A 644 -38.87 35.26 6.88
C PRO A 644 -40.16 35.33 6.03
N SER A 645 -40.24 36.27 5.09
CA SER A 645 -41.38 36.49 4.20
C SER A 645 -41.34 35.66 2.91
N LEU A 646 -40.22 35.01 2.59
CA LEU A 646 -40.07 34.21 1.37
C LEU A 646 -40.67 32.80 1.56
N PRO A 647 -41.56 32.31 0.67
CA PRO A 647 -41.97 30.91 0.70
C PRO A 647 -40.78 29.97 0.44
N ILE A 648 -40.59 28.95 1.28
CA ILE A 648 -39.48 28.00 1.18
C ILE A 648 -40.01 26.56 1.16
N LEU A 649 -39.53 25.76 0.22
CA LEU A 649 -39.68 24.31 0.19
C LEU A 649 -38.32 23.67 0.39
N MET A 650 -38.19 22.82 1.41
CA MET A 650 -37.01 22.00 1.66
C MET A 650 -37.34 20.57 1.24
N LEU A 651 -36.46 19.98 0.44
CA LEU A 651 -36.53 18.62 -0.06
C LEU A 651 -35.24 17.92 0.33
N HIS A 652 -35.31 16.85 1.11
CA HIS A 652 -34.11 16.09 1.48
C HIS A 652 -34.41 14.61 1.54
N SER A 653 -33.42 13.76 1.25
CA SER A 653 -33.57 12.33 1.40
C SER A 653 -32.94 11.79 2.69
N ARG A 654 -33.64 10.93 3.42
CA ARG A 654 -33.07 10.20 4.57
C ARG A 654 -31.94 9.25 4.15
N GLY A 655 -31.96 8.80 2.90
CA GLY A 655 -30.91 7.96 2.30
C GLY A 655 -29.71 8.74 1.76
N ASP A 656 -29.67 10.06 1.93
CA ASP A 656 -28.56 10.89 1.47
C ASP A 656 -27.27 10.54 2.22
N ARG A 657 -26.30 10.01 1.47
CA ARG A 657 -24.98 9.63 1.97
C ARG A 657 -23.91 10.68 1.70
N ILE A 658 -24.27 11.84 1.14
CA ILE A 658 -23.37 12.95 0.85
C ILE A 658 -23.61 14.06 1.88
N VAL A 659 -24.82 14.62 1.88
CA VAL A 659 -25.24 15.67 2.83
C VAL A 659 -26.12 15.04 3.91
N PRO A 660 -25.68 14.97 5.17
CA PRO A 660 -26.45 14.35 6.24
C PRO A 660 -27.83 15.01 6.44
N TYR A 661 -28.89 14.19 6.45
CA TYR A 661 -30.28 14.64 6.66
C TYR A 661 -30.48 15.51 7.91
N ASP A 662 -29.72 15.25 8.98
CA ASP A 662 -29.77 16.02 10.23
C ASP A 662 -29.43 17.51 10.04
N LEU A 663 -28.61 17.86 9.04
CA LEU A 663 -28.27 19.25 8.75
C LEU A 663 -29.44 20.00 8.12
N ALA A 664 -30.26 19.32 7.30
CA ALA A 664 -31.50 19.88 6.80
C ALA A 664 -32.55 20.04 7.91
N CYS A 665 -32.66 19.09 8.85
CA CYS A 665 -33.49 19.24 10.04
C CYS A 665 -33.07 20.46 10.87
N LYS A 666 -31.76 20.60 11.14
CA LYS A 666 -31.19 21.74 11.88
C LYS A 666 -31.46 23.07 11.16
N LEU A 667 -31.32 23.11 9.84
CA LEU A 667 -31.67 24.28 9.04
C LEU A 667 -33.17 24.61 9.15
N HIS A 668 -34.04 23.61 9.01
CA HIS A 668 -35.49 23.79 9.10
C HIS A 668 -35.90 24.36 10.47
N GLU A 669 -35.37 23.83 11.57
CA GLU A 669 -35.61 24.33 12.93
C GLU A 669 -35.15 25.79 13.10
N CYS A 670 -33.98 26.13 12.56
CA CYS A 670 -33.46 27.50 12.58
C CYS A 670 -34.41 28.47 11.84
N ILE A 671 -34.82 28.13 10.62
CA ILE A 671 -35.73 28.96 9.83
C ILE A 671 -37.10 29.07 10.52
N MET A 672 -37.64 27.95 11.02
CA MET A 672 -38.90 27.93 11.77
C MET A 672 -38.88 28.89 12.95
N THR A 673 -37.76 28.93 13.71
CA THR A 673 -37.61 29.82 14.87
C THR A 673 -37.55 31.30 14.46
N SER A 674 -36.95 31.60 13.29
CA SER A 674 -36.89 32.97 12.76
C SER A 674 -38.23 33.49 12.23
N ARG A 675 -39.21 32.61 11.99
CA ARG A 675 -40.51 32.96 11.40
C ARG A 675 -41.57 33.17 12.48
N SER A 676 -42.35 34.25 12.35
CA SER A 676 -43.53 34.49 13.19
C SER A 676 -44.66 33.50 12.86
N LYS A 677 -45.55 33.22 13.84
CA LYS A 677 -46.77 32.44 13.60
C LYS A 677 -47.62 33.14 12.52
N GLY A 678 -47.91 32.44 11.42
CA GLY A 678 -48.59 33.00 10.24
C GLY A 678 -47.65 33.53 9.15
N GLY A 679 -46.34 33.28 9.25
CA GLY A 679 -45.35 33.65 8.24
C GLY A 679 -45.52 32.93 6.89
N ALA A 680 -44.61 33.22 5.95
CA ALA A 680 -44.63 32.58 4.63
C ALA A 680 -44.59 31.05 4.72
N PRO A 681 -45.14 30.31 3.75
CA PRO A 681 -45.06 28.86 3.72
C PRO A 681 -43.62 28.38 3.91
N LEU A 682 -43.42 27.47 4.85
CA LEU A 682 -42.21 26.69 5.04
C LEU A 682 -42.63 25.23 5.04
N VAL A 683 -42.29 24.51 3.98
CA VAL A 683 -42.63 23.10 3.82
C VAL A 683 -41.32 22.31 3.80
N PHE A 684 -41.23 21.27 4.63
CA PHE A 684 -40.11 20.34 4.61
C PHE A 684 -40.64 18.94 4.30
N HIS A 685 -40.18 18.37 3.19
CA HIS A 685 -40.54 17.04 2.76
C HIS A 685 -39.30 16.14 2.72
N SER A 686 -39.45 14.93 3.25
CA SER A 686 -38.38 13.93 3.29
C SER A 686 -38.68 12.77 2.35
N PHE A 687 -37.68 12.35 1.56
CA PHE A 687 -37.73 11.18 0.68
C PHE A 687 -36.83 10.04 1.18
N ASP A 688 -36.89 8.87 0.53
CA ASP A 688 -36.05 7.69 0.80
C ASP A 688 -35.22 7.29 -0.44
N ARG A 689 -34.44 8.24 -0.97
CA ARG A 689 -33.58 8.13 -2.17
C ARG A 689 -32.09 8.43 -1.90
N GLY A 690 -31.22 8.35 -2.91
CA GLY A 690 -29.86 8.89 -2.82
C GLY A 690 -29.81 10.41 -3.02
N HIS A 691 -28.62 11.01 -2.83
CA HIS A 691 -28.38 12.46 -2.93
C HIS A 691 -28.79 13.09 -4.27
N ASN A 692 -28.66 12.32 -5.36
CA ASN A 692 -28.90 12.78 -6.73
C ASN A 692 -30.20 12.19 -7.33
N ASP A 693 -30.91 11.36 -6.57
CA ASP A 693 -31.93 10.46 -7.13
C ASP A 693 -33.36 10.94 -6.78
N LEU A 694 -33.51 12.16 -6.26
CA LEU A 694 -34.83 12.75 -5.97
C LEU A 694 -35.68 12.87 -7.24
N CYS A 695 -35.05 13.09 -8.41
CA CYS A 695 -35.75 13.15 -9.69
C CYS A 695 -36.41 11.81 -10.10
N GLU A 696 -36.03 10.69 -9.49
CA GLU A 696 -36.62 9.38 -9.73
C GLU A 696 -37.82 9.09 -8.82
N ASP A 697 -38.09 9.96 -7.84
CA ASP A 697 -39.17 9.75 -6.89
C ASP A 697 -40.53 10.17 -7.47
N PRO A 698 -41.54 9.28 -7.50
CA PRO A 698 -42.84 9.57 -8.10
C PRO A 698 -43.64 10.65 -7.35
N ASP A 699 -43.33 10.91 -6.07
CA ASP A 699 -44.05 11.89 -5.26
C ASP A 699 -43.52 13.32 -5.47
N LEU A 700 -42.30 13.49 -5.99
CA LEU A 700 -41.65 14.79 -6.17
C LEU A 700 -42.53 15.79 -6.97
N PRO A 701 -43.13 15.44 -8.13
CA PRO A 701 -44.00 16.34 -8.86
C PRO A 701 -45.20 16.84 -8.03
N ALA A 702 -45.83 15.96 -7.25
CA ALA A 702 -46.99 16.29 -6.44
C ALA A 702 -46.62 17.23 -5.28
N VAL A 703 -45.49 16.97 -4.61
CA VAL A 703 -44.97 17.84 -3.53
C VAL A 703 -44.69 19.24 -4.04
N VAL A 704 -44.04 19.37 -5.20
CA VAL A 704 -43.72 20.66 -5.82
C VAL A 704 -45.00 21.40 -6.24
N ALA A 705 -45.95 20.71 -6.87
CA ALA A 705 -47.22 21.31 -7.30
C ALA A 705 -48.01 21.86 -6.09
N ASN A 706 -48.15 21.07 -5.03
CA ASN A 706 -48.82 21.46 -3.79
C ASN A 706 -48.19 22.69 -3.14
N PHE A 707 -46.86 22.76 -3.10
CA PHE A 707 -46.16 23.93 -2.59
C PHE A 707 -46.41 25.18 -3.44
N LEU A 708 -46.37 25.07 -4.77
CA LEU A 708 -46.65 26.20 -5.66
C LEU A 708 -48.09 26.71 -5.56
N GLU A 709 -49.05 25.85 -5.23
CA GLU A 709 -50.41 26.31 -4.90
C GLU A 709 -50.44 27.17 -3.63
N LEU A 710 -49.68 26.81 -2.59
CA LEU A 710 -49.54 27.65 -1.39
C LEU A 710 -48.92 29.01 -1.71
N VAL A 711 -47.90 29.02 -2.58
CA VAL A 711 -47.26 30.26 -3.06
C VAL A 711 -48.27 31.14 -3.80
N LYS A 712 -49.09 30.56 -4.69
CA LYS A 712 -50.14 31.29 -5.42
C LYS A 712 -51.22 31.84 -4.50
N LYS A 713 -51.69 31.06 -3.52
CA LYS A 713 -52.67 31.51 -2.52
C LYS A 713 -52.17 32.71 -1.74
N LYS A 714 -50.91 32.69 -1.30
CA LYS A 714 -50.28 33.83 -0.62
C LYS A 714 -50.19 35.08 -1.50
N ARG A 715 -49.89 34.93 -2.79
CA ARG A 715 -49.79 36.08 -3.72
C ARG A 715 -51.14 36.77 -3.96
N ASN A 716 -52.24 36.05 -3.76
CA ASN A 716 -53.60 36.56 -3.93
C ASN A 716 -54.23 37.08 -2.62
N MET A 717 -53.53 36.93 -1.48
CA MET A 717 -53.85 37.54 -0.18
C MET A 717 -53.07 38.83 -0.02
#